data_AF-F9G9S2-F1
#
_entry.id   AF-F9G9S2-F1
#
_cell.length_a   1.000
_cell.length_b   1.000
_cell.length_c   1.000
_cell.angle_alpha   90.00
_cell.angle_beta   90.00
_cell.angle_gamma   90.00
#
_symmetry.space_group_name_H-M   'P 1'
#
loop_
_entity.id
_entity.type
_entity.pdbx_description
1 polymer ?
#
loop_
_entity_poly.entity_id
_entity_poly.type
_entity_poly.pdbx_seq_one_letter_code
_entity_poly.pdbx_strand_id
1 'polypeptide(L)'
;MVVLGVQGPKGVDNMAEWKREIVIVGNPSFRDGLNACLKIVFAYAANLSFVGYLAEMTNPLEDFKFCLTVLECGSMTMYVIFAVIFYCLGAEYTTSPILGSTSTTFAKAAFGIALPAIFATGLAYGHIGSKYIFVNVMRWTGNLNEVTSNSVKSWSTWIASVTGFWIVVFILSNAIPVFDSILSITSATTISWFTYGFSAVFWFHMNQGQYFRDWKKISLTIVNALLIIMSLFMNAAGQNWLRYAGIVIPPTSSTFQALGNTAITLLCSGPDKVRKAIPSSASFSSSKMTRNPSSPPFTIRSHQPGDMGYITYRHGAVYAQEYGFNYRFESLIARITADFLDNFKPGLEGCWIAEKDGSFLGCIMLVQDKKPKTAKLRLLLVDESARGLGVGTALIQQCINFAREAGYEHIDLWTQSILEGARRLYKKAGFEMVETLNHNDWGVELTGEFWTLSLPRGKYKEPTCLPCQPTTCVNKPGLIEHLIPSTTMDLSKLTKKTLQVSRGFTYTYYTSRAQASKPTLILFHGWPDTALLWAGFINDYLVPNGYGIVALDCLGYGESSKPTDPNCYAWQHMTADAVEILDAESLNSIISLGHDWGSIMCQRLYNFYPSRVCGVIMVNNAYSPPTRQFDLDAWNKMTKETFGYGFFEYWYFFTANDGVSIMNQNLESVYSAAFGDPQSYLENYSTPDRMRKFVTEGQTQPTLPYATSEHKADFMARLGRDGGFNAPSCWYKAWTLGLQNEADSLVAEDAKTINVPAFFWGAENDAVCKPALLQPSVGAGLLPNVKSVTREGGHWALLEMPVEFGQDVNPCVVRRLFISSDTVLIQFAEQTCVLGDIGDVPKRKRKHFTSLITGPVEWLGLLSSSRVILLTLLTHDFDWSRSSWLGKTTKHINNGWNFGQDNG
;
A
#
# COMPACT_ATOMS: atom_id res chain seq x y z
N MET A 1 -2.47 -35.94 -9.43
CA MET A 1 -3.83 -35.42 -9.62
C MET A 1 -4.87 -35.96 -8.62
N VAL A 2 -4.70 -37.16 -8.03
CA VAL A 2 -5.63 -37.76 -7.02
C VAL A 2 -5.65 -37.00 -5.68
N VAL A 3 -5.28 -35.71 -5.64
CA VAL A 3 -4.90 -34.99 -4.42
C VAL A 3 -5.39 -33.53 -4.45
N LEU A 4 -6.22 -33.09 -5.41
CA LEU A 4 -6.56 -31.67 -5.54
C LEU A 4 -8.08 -31.43 -5.61
N GLY A 5 -8.74 -31.27 -4.45
CA GLY A 5 -10.13 -30.80 -4.28
C GLY A 5 -10.28 -29.59 -3.32
N VAL A 6 -11.14 -28.61 -3.62
CA VAL A 6 -11.33 -27.41 -2.78
C VAL A 6 -11.99 -27.76 -1.42
N GLN A 7 -11.49 -27.28 -0.26
CA GLN A 7 -12.02 -27.52 1.12
C GLN A 7 -13.45 -26.95 1.33
N GLY A 8 -14.33 -27.46 2.23
CA GLY A 8 -14.28 -28.45 3.35
C GLY A 8 -15.72 -28.84 3.84
N PRO A 9 -15.99 -29.46 5.03
CA PRO A 9 -15.16 -29.68 6.23
C PRO A 9 -14.98 -31.17 6.66
N LYS A 10 -14.27 -31.34 7.80
CA LYS A 10 -13.90 -32.59 8.50
C LYS A 10 -15.08 -33.32 9.17
N GLY A 11 -15.03 -34.65 9.16
CA GLY A 11 -15.78 -35.52 10.05
C GLY A 11 -16.73 -36.46 9.32
N VAL A 12 -16.34 -37.72 9.16
CA VAL A 12 -17.28 -38.81 8.83
C VAL A 12 -17.29 -39.79 9.99
N ASP A 13 -17.89 -39.36 11.10
CA ASP A 13 -18.29 -40.29 12.18
C ASP A 13 -19.67 -40.90 11.89
N ASN A 14 -20.40 -40.45 10.86
CA ASN A 14 -21.71 -40.98 10.47
C ASN A 14 -21.76 -41.32 8.97
N MET A 15 -21.24 -42.49 8.59
CA MET A 15 -21.47 -43.06 7.24
C MET A 15 -22.93 -43.53 7.00
N ALA A 16 -23.80 -43.44 8.01
CA ALA A 16 -25.16 -43.99 7.97
C ALA A 16 -26.19 -43.12 7.24
N GLU A 17 -25.90 -41.83 6.99
CA GLU A 17 -26.85 -40.88 6.37
C GLU A 17 -26.30 -40.25 5.07
N TRP A 18 -25.55 -41.02 4.27
CA TRP A 18 -25.10 -40.54 2.96
C TRP A 18 -26.27 -40.49 1.96
N LYS A 19 -26.69 -39.27 1.57
CA LYS A 19 -27.57 -39.05 0.41
C LYS A 19 -26.77 -38.48 -0.76
N ARG A 20 -26.82 -39.18 -1.89
CA ARG A 20 -26.25 -38.74 -3.18
C ARG A 20 -27.12 -37.63 -3.76
N GLU A 21 -26.70 -36.38 -3.66
CA GLU A 21 -27.25 -35.30 -4.48
C GLU A 21 -26.17 -34.85 -5.47
N ILE A 22 -26.31 -35.27 -6.73
CA ILE A 22 -25.35 -34.94 -7.80
C ILE A 22 -25.80 -33.60 -8.40
N VAL A 23 -25.10 -32.53 -8.02
CA VAL A 23 -25.32 -31.20 -8.60
C VAL A 23 -24.52 -31.10 -9.91
N ILE A 24 -25.18 -31.39 -11.04
CA ILE A 24 -24.56 -31.35 -12.38
C ILE A 24 -24.25 -29.91 -12.82
N VAL A 25 -25.07 -28.94 -12.40
CA VAL A 25 -24.90 -27.52 -12.69
C VAL A 25 -24.91 -26.75 -11.37
N GLY A 26 -23.71 -26.43 -10.87
CA GLY A 26 -23.56 -25.52 -9.73
C GLY A 26 -23.63 -24.05 -10.17
N ASN A 27 -23.78 -23.14 -9.22
CA ASN A 27 -23.66 -21.69 -9.44
C ASN A 27 -22.39 -21.14 -8.77
N PRO A 28 -21.18 -21.55 -9.22
CA PRO A 28 -19.94 -21.09 -8.61
C PRO A 28 -19.72 -19.61 -8.87
N SER A 29 -19.07 -18.91 -7.95
CA SER A 29 -18.55 -17.58 -8.25
C SER A 29 -17.51 -17.67 -9.37
N PHE A 30 -17.30 -16.58 -10.12
CA PHE A 30 -16.25 -16.53 -11.14
C PHE A 30 -14.88 -16.94 -10.59
N ARG A 31 -14.61 -16.59 -9.33
CA ARG A 31 -13.41 -16.96 -8.57
C ARG A 31 -13.28 -18.48 -8.42
N ASP A 32 -14.35 -19.15 -7.99
CA ASP A 32 -14.32 -20.59 -7.71
C ASP A 32 -14.18 -21.38 -9.01
N GLY A 33 -14.87 -20.93 -10.07
CA GLY A 33 -14.73 -21.48 -11.41
C GLY A 33 -13.30 -21.33 -11.96
N LEU A 34 -12.71 -20.14 -11.84
CA LEU A 34 -11.34 -19.90 -12.31
C LEU A 34 -10.31 -20.71 -11.53
N ASN A 35 -10.45 -20.79 -10.20
CA ASN A 35 -9.56 -21.57 -9.35
C ASN A 35 -9.65 -23.07 -9.69
N ALA A 36 -10.85 -23.61 -9.90
CA ALA A 36 -11.04 -24.99 -10.36
C ALA A 36 -10.35 -25.24 -11.71
N CYS A 37 -10.51 -24.33 -12.68
CA CYS A 37 -9.83 -24.42 -13.98
C CYS A 37 -8.30 -24.42 -13.85
N LEU A 38 -7.72 -23.53 -13.04
CA LEU A 38 -6.27 -23.45 -12.83
C LEU A 38 -5.71 -24.70 -12.15
N LYS A 39 -6.47 -25.30 -11.23
CA LYS A 39 -6.12 -26.58 -10.59
C LYS A 39 -6.15 -27.75 -11.56
N ILE A 40 -7.11 -27.78 -12.50
CA ILE A 40 -7.14 -28.79 -13.57
C ILE A 40 -5.89 -28.65 -14.45
N VAL A 41 -5.52 -27.42 -14.81
CA VAL A 41 -4.31 -27.18 -15.62
C VAL A 41 -3.03 -27.59 -14.90
N PHE A 42 -2.97 -27.44 -13.57
CA PHE A 42 -1.82 -27.90 -12.79
C PHE A 42 -1.57 -29.41 -12.97
N ALA A 43 -2.62 -30.20 -13.19
CA ALA A 43 -2.49 -31.64 -13.36
C ALA A 43 -1.67 -32.05 -14.59
N TYR A 44 -1.59 -31.16 -15.57
CA TYR A 44 -0.83 -31.34 -16.81
C TYR A 44 0.55 -30.67 -16.74
N ALA A 45 1.02 -30.29 -15.54
CA ALA A 45 2.36 -29.73 -15.34
C ALA A 45 3.50 -30.66 -15.82
N ALA A 46 3.26 -31.98 -15.92
CA ALA A 46 4.24 -32.90 -16.49
C ALA A 46 4.66 -32.54 -17.92
N ASN A 47 3.81 -31.82 -18.67
CA ASN A 47 4.04 -31.44 -20.06
C ASN A 47 5.24 -30.50 -20.23
N LEU A 48 5.65 -29.81 -19.17
CA LEU A 48 6.91 -29.06 -19.08
C LEU A 48 8.15 -29.92 -19.43
N SER A 49 8.07 -31.23 -19.15
CA SER A 49 9.19 -32.16 -19.32
C SER A 49 9.34 -32.66 -20.75
N PHE A 50 8.37 -32.41 -21.63
CA PHE A 50 8.35 -32.94 -22.99
C PHE A 50 9.56 -32.54 -23.82
N VAL A 51 9.98 -31.27 -23.71
CA VAL A 51 11.16 -30.77 -24.43
C VAL A 51 12.44 -31.44 -23.92
N GLY A 52 12.51 -31.70 -22.61
CA GLY A 52 13.63 -32.42 -21.99
C GLY A 52 13.71 -33.87 -22.47
N TYR A 53 12.60 -34.60 -22.45
CA TYR A 53 12.56 -35.98 -22.94
C TYR A 53 12.81 -36.08 -24.44
N LEU A 54 12.26 -35.16 -25.24
CA LEU A 54 12.52 -35.09 -26.67
C LEU A 54 14.01 -34.95 -26.97
N ALA A 55 14.74 -34.16 -26.17
CA ALA A 55 16.18 -33.97 -26.34
C ALA A 55 17.03 -35.20 -25.97
N GLU A 56 16.48 -36.15 -25.22
CA GLU A 56 17.17 -37.35 -24.75
C GLU A 56 16.77 -38.62 -25.51
N MET A 57 15.74 -38.55 -26.37
CA MET A 57 15.33 -39.66 -27.22
C MET A 57 16.35 -39.93 -28.33
N THR A 58 16.64 -41.21 -28.57
CA THR A 58 17.50 -41.64 -29.68
C THR A 58 16.91 -41.25 -31.04
N ASN A 59 15.59 -41.40 -31.22
CA ASN A 59 14.87 -41.09 -32.46
C ASN A 59 13.64 -40.19 -32.22
N PRO A 60 13.84 -38.87 -31.97
CA PRO A 60 12.76 -37.97 -31.53
C PRO A 60 11.68 -37.72 -32.58
N LEU A 61 11.98 -37.89 -33.88
CA LEU A 61 11.03 -37.57 -34.96
C LEU A 61 9.96 -38.66 -35.18
N GLU A 62 10.31 -39.91 -34.87
CA GLU A 62 9.45 -41.08 -35.11
C GLU A 62 8.74 -41.51 -33.81
N ASP A 63 9.48 -41.67 -32.72
CA ASP A 63 8.96 -42.30 -31.50
C ASP A 63 8.16 -41.34 -30.62
N PHE A 64 8.49 -40.04 -30.64
CA PHE A 64 7.89 -39.06 -29.74
C PHE A 64 6.37 -38.92 -29.92
N LYS A 65 5.89 -38.95 -31.18
CA LYS A 65 4.45 -38.84 -31.48
C LYS A 65 3.68 -40.03 -30.91
N PHE A 66 4.23 -41.23 -31.05
CA PHE A 66 3.61 -42.45 -30.53
C PHE A 66 3.59 -42.43 -28.99
N CYS A 67 4.75 -42.15 -28.38
CA CYS A 67 4.87 -42.07 -26.92
C CYS A 67 3.94 -41.01 -26.32
N LEU A 68 3.88 -39.81 -26.92
CA LEU A 68 3.01 -38.73 -26.47
C LEU A 68 1.53 -39.11 -26.60
N THR A 69 1.14 -39.76 -27.70
CA THR A 69 -0.25 -40.19 -27.90
C THR A 69 -0.66 -41.24 -26.87
N VAL A 70 0.19 -42.24 -26.61
CA VAL A 70 -0.08 -43.27 -25.60
C VAL A 70 -0.15 -42.66 -24.21
N LEU A 71 0.77 -41.75 -23.87
CA LEU A 71 0.81 -41.06 -22.59
C LEU A 71 -0.45 -40.23 -22.36
N GLU A 72 -0.85 -39.39 -23.33
CA GLU A 72 -1.99 -38.48 -23.19
C GLU A 72 -3.33 -39.23 -23.21
N CYS A 73 -3.47 -40.27 -24.06
CA CYS A 73 -4.65 -41.13 -24.02
C CYS A 73 -4.75 -41.86 -22.68
N GLY A 74 -3.65 -42.46 -22.21
CA GLY A 74 -3.61 -43.16 -20.93
C GLY A 74 -3.88 -42.25 -19.73
N SER A 75 -3.26 -41.06 -19.70
CA SER A 75 -3.43 -40.08 -18.62
C SER A 75 -4.86 -39.55 -18.57
N MET A 76 -5.44 -39.18 -19.72
CA MET A 76 -6.81 -38.68 -19.81
C MET A 76 -7.81 -39.74 -19.37
N THR A 77 -7.64 -40.99 -19.82
CA THR A 77 -8.50 -42.11 -19.39
C THR A 77 -8.39 -42.34 -17.88
N MET A 78 -7.19 -42.40 -17.31
CA MET A 78 -7.04 -42.52 -15.85
C MET A 78 -7.69 -41.33 -15.13
N TYR A 79 -7.37 -40.10 -15.51
CA TYR A 79 -7.86 -38.90 -14.83
C TYR A 79 -9.37 -38.79 -14.85
N VAL A 80 -10.02 -39.11 -15.98
CA VAL A 80 -11.49 -39.15 -16.06
C VAL A 80 -12.06 -40.25 -15.17
N ILE A 81 -11.51 -41.47 -15.22
CA ILE A 81 -11.98 -42.59 -14.39
C ILE A 81 -11.88 -42.25 -12.90
N PHE A 82 -10.72 -41.78 -12.45
CA PHE A 82 -10.53 -41.42 -11.04
C PHE A 82 -11.39 -40.23 -10.64
N ALA A 83 -11.50 -39.18 -11.46
CA ALA A 83 -12.35 -38.03 -11.16
C ALA A 83 -13.82 -38.46 -10.99
N VAL A 84 -14.35 -39.31 -11.89
CA VAL A 84 -15.71 -39.82 -11.79
C VAL A 84 -15.89 -40.70 -10.54
N ILE A 85 -15.01 -41.67 -10.31
CA ILE A 85 -15.10 -42.57 -9.15
C ILE A 85 -15.10 -41.76 -7.85
N PHE A 86 -14.16 -40.82 -7.70
CA PHE A 86 -14.05 -40.04 -6.48
C PHE A 86 -15.19 -39.05 -6.30
N TYR A 87 -15.66 -38.40 -7.36
CA TYR A 87 -16.83 -37.53 -7.29
C TYR A 87 -18.09 -38.33 -6.92
N CYS A 88 -18.27 -39.55 -7.45
CA CYS A 88 -19.37 -40.44 -7.10
C CYS A 88 -19.32 -40.99 -5.67
N LEU A 89 -18.14 -41.02 -5.04
CA LEU A 89 -17.94 -41.54 -3.67
C LEU A 89 -17.93 -40.42 -2.61
N GLY A 90 -17.37 -39.26 -2.92
CA GLY A 90 -17.15 -38.16 -1.96
C GLY A 90 -18.02 -36.92 -2.18
N ALA A 91 -18.58 -36.72 -3.39
CA ALA A 91 -19.38 -35.54 -3.77
C ALA A 91 -18.80 -34.23 -3.20
N GLU A 92 -19.63 -33.44 -2.52
CA GLU A 92 -19.31 -32.15 -1.88
C GLU A 92 -18.32 -32.24 -0.70
N TYR A 93 -18.04 -33.44 -0.18
CA TYR A 93 -17.18 -33.67 0.99
C TYR A 93 -15.71 -33.97 0.62
N THR A 94 -15.33 -33.74 -0.63
CA THR A 94 -14.00 -34.10 -1.17
C THR A 94 -12.94 -33.05 -0.82
N THR A 95 -11.87 -33.43 -0.10
CA THR A 95 -10.77 -32.51 0.28
C THR A 95 -9.55 -32.55 -0.67
N SER A 96 -8.70 -31.52 -0.65
CA SER A 96 -7.33 -31.49 -1.22
C SER A 96 -6.34 -31.58 -0.08
N PRO A 97 -5.43 -32.58 -0.05
CA PRO A 97 -5.44 -33.89 -0.71
C PRO A 97 -6.71 -34.74 -0.57
N ILE A 98 -7.11 -35.46 -1.64
CA ILE A 98 -8.25 -36.41 -1.57
C ILE A 98 -8.00 -37.55 -0.60
N LEU A 99 -6.73 -37.89 -0.38
CA LEU A 99 -6.31 -38.88 0.61
C LEU A 99 -6.70 -38.43 2.04
N GLY A 100 -6.94 -37.14 2.24
CA GLY A 100 -7.46 -36.55 3.47
C GLY A 100 -8.98 -36.69 3.66
N SER A 101 -9.72 -37.11 2.61
CA SER A 101 -11.18 -37.30 2.68
C SER A 101 -11.57 -38.59 3.43
N THR A 102 -10.61 -39.46 3.73
CA THR A 102 -10.82 -40.74 4.40
C THR A 102 -10.53 -40.63 5.90
N SER A 103 -10.95 -41.63 6.70
CA SER A 103 -10.60 -41.67 8.13
C SER A 103 -9.08 -41.56 8.36
N THR A 104 -8.66 -41.03 9.51
CA THR A 104 -7.26 -40.73 9.81
C THR A 104 -6.31 -41.92 9.65
N THR A 105 -6.77 -43.14 9.93
CA THR A 105 -5.98 -44.38 9.78
C THR A 105 -5.74 -44.73 8.31
N PHE A 106 -6.79 -44.73 7.50
CA PHE A 106 -6.69 -45.01 6.06
C PHE A 106 -5.94 -43.89 5.32
N ALA A 107 -6.10 -42.64 5.74
CA ALA A 107 -5.35 -41.50 5.20
C ALA A 107 -3.84 -41.68 5.40
N LYS A 108 -3.40 -42.02 6.63
CA LYS A 108 -1.97 -42.26 6.94
C LYS A 108 -1.40 -43.41 6.10
N ALA A 109 -2.12 -44.51 5.97
CA ALA A 109 -1.69 -45.64 5.14
C ALA A 109 -1.58 -45.26 3.66
N ALA A 110 -2.57 -44.53 3.13
CA ALA A 110 -2.56 -44.07 1.75
C ALA A 110 -1.44 -43.07 1.46
N PHE A 111 -1.16 -42.13 2.37
CA PHE A 111 0.00 -41.24 2.27
C PHE A 111 1.33 -42.01 2.33
N GLY A 112 1.42 -43.05 3.16
CA GLY A 112 2.60 -43.91 3.20
C GLY A 112 2.90 -44.61 1.87
N ILE A 113 1.86 -45.12 1.19
CA ILE A 113 1.98 -45.74 -0.14
C ILE A 113 2.26 -44.70 -1.24
N ALA A 114 1.68 -43.51 -1.14
CA ALA A 114 1.84 -42.44 -2.13
C ALA A 114 3.21 -41.74 -2.04
N LEU A 115 3.87 -41.79 -0.88
CA LEU A 115 5.10 -41.04 -0.61
C LEU A 115 6.25 -41.36 -1.58
N PRO A 116 6.56 -42.62 -1.93
CA PRO A 116 7.56 -42.93 -2.96
C PRO A 116 7.24 -42.30 -4.32
N ALA A 117 5.97 -42.30 -4.74
CA ALA A 117 5.55 -41.70 -6.00
C ALA A 117 5.70 -40.17 -5.97
N ILE A 118 5.33 -39.53 -4.86
CA ILE A 118 5.49 -38.08 -4.66
C ILE A 118 6.98 -37.69 -4.72
N PHE A 119 7.85 -38.43 -4.05
CA PHE A 119 9.29 -38.18 -4.10
C PHE A 119 9.86 -38.41 -5.51
N ALA A 120 9.47 -39.48 -6.19
CA ALA A 120 9.92 -39.75 -7.55
C ALA A 120 9.52 -38.62 -8.53
N THR A 121 8.28 -38.13 -8.44
CA THR A 121 7.81 -37.00 -9.26
C THR A 121 8.56 -35.70 -8.91
N GLY A 122 8.76 -35.41 -7.62
CA GLY A 122 9.51 -34.22 -7.18
C GLY A 122 10.97 -34.23 -7.64
N LEU A 123 11.62 -35.40 -7.58
CA LEU A 123 12.99 -35.59 -8.07
C LEU A 123 13.09 -35.43 -9.59
N ALA A 124 12.11 -35.93 -10.35
CA ALA A 124 12.09 -35.76 -11.80
C ALA A 124 12.03 -34.27 -12.21
N TYR A 125 11.14 -33.48 -11.58
CA TYR A 125 11.06 -32.04 -11.84
C TYR A 125 12.31 -31.28 -11.36
N GLY A 126 12.83 -31.64 -10.17
CA GLY A 126 14.04 -31.05 -9.64
C GLY A 126 15.28 -31.33 -10.50
N HIS A 127 15.33 -32.50 -11.12
CA HIS A 127 16.40 -32.88 -12.03
C HIS A 127 16.41 -31.99 -13.29
N ILE A 128 15.26 -31.79 -13.92
CA ILE A 128 15.14 -30.95 -15.13
C ILE A 128 15.54 -29.50 -14.83
N GLY A 129 15.06 -28.94 -13.71
CA GLY A 129 15.41 -27.57 -13.28
C GLY A 129 16.90 -27.41 -12.99
N SER A 130 17.48 -28.34 -12.24
CA SER A 130 18.91 -28.33 -11.91
C SER A 130 19.80 -28.49 -13.15
N LYS A 131 19.38 -29.33 -14.11
CA LYS A 131 20.08 -29.54 -15.38
C LYS A 131 20.07 -28.30 -16.26
N TYR A 132 18.95 -27.58 -16.31
CA TYR A 132 18.87 -26.32 -17.04
C TYR A 132 19.86 -25.27 -16.48
N ILE A 133 19.93 -25.14 -15.16
CA ILE A 133 20.89 -24.26 -14.47
C ILE A 133 22.32 -24.67 -14.80
N PHE A 134 22.64 -25.97 -14.67
CA PHE A 134 23.96 -26.50 -14.96
C PHE A 134 24.43 -26.21 -16.39
N VAL A 135 23.60 -26.50 -17.40
CA VAL A 135 23.94 -26.25 -18.81
C VAL A 135 24.16 -24.76 -19.08
N ASN A 136 23.35 -23.88 -18.49
CA ASN A 136 23.52 -22.44 -18.68
C ASN A 136 24.77 -21.89 -17.97
N VAL A 137 25.10 -22.38 -16.78
CA VAL A 137 26.34 -22.02 -16.08
C VAL A 137 27.57 -22.49 -16.89
N MET A 138 27.51 -23.69 -17.47
CA MET A 138 28.58 -24.20 -18.33
C MET A 138 28.70 -23.42 -19.65
N ARG A 139 27.59 -22.94 -20.21
CA ARG A 139 27.56 -22.00 -21.36
C ARG A 139 28.20 -20.66 -21.02
N TRP A 140 27.81 -20.06 -19.90
CA TRP A 140 28.32 -18.76 -19.47
C TRP A 140 29.81 -18.78 -19.16
N THR A 141 30.31 -19.87 -18.58
CA THR A 141 31.73 -20.05 -18.28
C THR A 141 32.56 -20.50 -19.49
N GLY A 142 31.94 -20.67 -20.68
CA GLY A 142 32.62 -21.06 -21.92
C GLY A 142 33.06 -22.52 -22.00
N ASN A 143 32.64 -23.38 -21.06
CA ASN A 143 33.13 -24.76 -20.92
C ASN A 143 32.14 -25.81 -21.45
N LEU A 144 31.48 -25.53 -22.58
CA LEU A 144 30.48 -26.43 -23.18
C LEU A 144 31.03 -27.82 -23.52
N ASN A 145 32.31 -27.91 -23.85
CA ASN A 145 32.98 -29.17 -24.23
C ASN A 145 33.17 -30.12 -23.03
N GLU A 146 33.04 -29.62 -21.79
CA GLU A 146 33.21 -30.41 -20.57
C GLU A 146 31.87 -30.89 -19.97
N VAL A 147 30.73 -30.55 -20.57
CA VAL A 147 29.38 -30.89 -20.06
C VAL A 147 29.17 -32.39 -19.91
N THR A 148 29.80 -33.20 -20.76
CA THR A 148 29.77 -34.68 -20.71
C THR A 148 31.06 -35.29 -20.15
N SER A 149 32.01 -34.44 -19.73
CA SER A 149 33.30 -34.90 -19.19
C SER A 149 33.19 -35.17 -17.69
N ASN A 150 33.88 -36.22 -17.24
CA ASN A 150 34.03 -36.54 -15.81
C ASN A 150 35.13 -35.66 -15.15
N SER A 151 35.05 -34.35 -15.32
CA SER A 151 35.98 -33.40 -14.68
C SER A 151 35.49 -33.01 -13.28
N VAL A 152 36.42 -32.71 -12.37
CA VAL A 152 36.09 -32.21 -11.02
C VAL A 152 35.26 -30.93 -11.10
N LYS A 153 35.53 -30.09 -12.10
CA LYS A 153 34.80 -28.84 -12.37
C LYS A 153 33.37 -29.08 -12.83
N SER A 154 33.14 -30.09 -13.67
CA SER A 154 31.80 -30.51 -14.10
C SER A 154 30.99 -31.03 -12.91
N TRP A 155 31.58 -31.92 -12.10
CA TRP A 155 30.94 -32.45 -10.90
C TRP A 155 30.69 -31.40 -9.81
N SER A 156 31.62 -30.48 -9.57
CA SER A 156 31.44 -29.41 -8.59
C SER A 156 30.32 -28.45 -9.01
N THR A 157 30.26 -28.10 -10.30
CA THR A 157 29.22 -27.22 -10.84
C THR A 157 27.84 -27.90 -10.80
N TRP A 158 27.78 -29.20 -11.08
CA TRP A 158 26.56 -30.00 -10.94
C TRP A 158 26.07 -30.03 -9.49
N ILE A 159 26.92 -30.42 -8.53
CA ILE A 159 26.56 -30.51 -7.12
C ILE A 159 26.14 -29.15 -6.56
N ALA A 160 26.85 -28.07 -6.92
CA ALA A 160 26.48 -26.72 -6.51
C ALA A 160 25.12 -26.29 -7.08
N SER A 161 24.85 -26.60 -8.35
CA SER A 161 23.58 -26.27 -9.00
C SER A 161 22.41 -27.03 -8.35
N VAL A 162 22.57 -28.33 -8.10
CA VAL A 162 21.54 -29.15 -7.44
C VAL A 162 21.30 -28.68 -6.01
N THR A 163 22.36 -28.40 -5.25
CA THR A 163 22.25 -27.94 -3.86
C THR A 163 21.58 -26.58 -3.77
N GLY A 164 22.00 -25.62 -4.60
CA GLY A 164 21.40 -24.29 -4.66
C GLY A 164 19.93 -24.34 -5.05
N PHE A 165 19.59 -25.16 -6.06
CA PHE A 165 18.20 -25.35 -6.49
C PHE A 165 17.31 -25.86 -5.34
N TRP A 166 17.73 -26.91 -4.63
CA TRP A 166 16.93 -27.46 -3.53
C TRP A 166 16.86 -26.56 -2.29
N ILE A 167 17.90 -25.76 -2.00
CA ILE A 167 17.84 -24.73 -0.95
C ILE A 167 16.77 -23.69 -1.26
N VAL A 168 16.75 -23.18 -2.50
CA VAL A 168 15.72 -22.21 -2.94
C VAL A 168 14.33 -22.83 -2.87
N VAL A 169 14.16 -24.06 -3.37
CA VAL A 169 12.88 -24.79 -3.30
C VAL A 169 12.44 -24.99 -1.84
N PHE A 170 13.36 -25.31 -0.93
CA PHE A 170 13.07 -25.46 0.49
C PHE A 170 12.62 -24.15 1.12
N ILE A 171 13.29 -23.04 0.85
CA ILE A 171 12.90 -21.71 1.35
C ILE A 171 11.51 -21.33 0.83
N LEU A 172 11.26 -21.48 -0.48
CA LEU A 172 9.96 -21.17 -1.08
C LEU A 172 8.84 -22.06 -0.54
N SER A 173 9.12 -23.34 -0.29
CA SER A 173 8.15 -24.28 0.27
C SER A 173 7.76 -23.95 1.72
N ASN A 174 8.67 -23.36 2.50
CA ASN A 174 8.39 -22.92 3.88
C ASN A 174 7.75 -21.52 3.93
N ALA A 175 7.96 -20.68 2.91
CA ALA A 175 7.47 -19.31 2.87
C ALA A 175 5.96 -19.20 2.59
N ILE A 176 5.35 -20.19 1.94
CA ILE A 176 3.95 -20.08 1.46
C ILE A 176 3.01 -20.96 2.29
N PRO A 177 2.12 -20.38 3.13
CA PRO A 177 1.31 -21.13 4.10
C PRO A 177 0.07 -21.82 3.51
N VAL A 178 -0.26 -21.62 2.23
CA VAL A 178 -1.48 -22.15 1.61
C VAL A 178 -1.17 -22.90 0.31
N PHE A 179 -1.19 -24.23 0.39
CA PHE A 179 -0.91 -25.15 -0.73
C PHE A 179 -1.78 -24.88 -1.97
N ASP A 180 -3.08 -24.64 -1.77
CA ASP A 180 -4.04 -24.42 -2.85
C ASP A 180 -3.76 -23.17 -3.69
N SER A 181 -3.21 -22.12 -3.08
CA SER A 181 -2.86 -20.88 -3.77
C SER A 181 -1.63 -21.08 -4.66
N ILE A 182 -0.62 -21.83 -4.19
CA ILE A 182 0.60 -22.11 -4.96
C ILE A 182 0.25 -22.77 -6.29
N LEU A 183 -0.61 -23.78 -6.27
CA LEU A 183 -0.97 -24.55 -7.46
C LEU A 183 -1.62 -23.65 -8.51
N SER A 184 -2.58 -22.82 -8.10
CA SER A 184 -3.29 -21.93 -9.02
C SER A 184 -2.36 -20.82 -9.56
N ILE A 185 -1.42 -20.34 -8.73
CA ILE A 185 -0.42 -19.34 -9.13
C ILE A 185 0.57 -19.91 -10.15
N THR A 186 1.17 -21.07 -9.85
CA THR A 186 2.10 -21.75 -10.76
C THR A 186 1.40 -22.09 -12.08
N SER A 187 0.12 -22.49 -12.02
CA SER A 187 -0.68 -22.74 -13.21
C SER A 187 -0.92 -21.51 -14.07
N ALA A 188 -1.30 -20.40 -13.45
CA ALA A 188 -1.58 -19.15 -14.15
C ALA A 188 -0.33 -18.58 -14.82
N THR A 189 0.80 -18.58 -14.11
CA THR A 189 2.03 -17.92 -14.56
C THR A 189 2.82 -18.74 -15.57
N THR A 190 2.94 -20.05 -15.36
CA THR A 190 3.90 -20.89 -16.10
C THR A 190 3.24 -22.09 -16.78
N ILE A 191 2.52 -22.94 -16.06
CA ILE A 191 2.06 -24.24 -16.61
C ILE A 191 1.07 -24.06 -17.77
N SER A 192 0.17 -23.07 -17.72
CA SER A 192 -0.78 -22.79 -18.82
C SER A 192 -0.06 -22.56 -20.16
N TRP A 193 1.04 -21.79 -20.15
CA TRP A 193 1.84 -21.52 -21.35
C TRP A 193 2.60 -22.75 -21.84
N PHE A 194 3.20 -23.51 -20.94
CA PHE A 194 3.94 -24.73 -21.32
C PHE A 194 3.04 -25.87 -21.79
N THR A 195 1.80 -25.91 -21.31
CA THR A 195 0.84 -26.96 -21.65
C THR A 195 0.08 -26.65 -22.95
N TYR A 196 -0.41 -25.41 -23.11
CA TYR A 196 -1.29 -25.04 -24.24
C TYR A 196 -0.74 -23.92 -25.12
N GLY A 197 -0.07 -22.93 -24.53
CA GLY A 197 0.32 -21.72 -25.23
C GLY A 197 1.44 -21.94 -26.26
N PHE A 198 2.58 -22.52 -25.84
CA PHE A 198 3.74 -22.66 -26.72
C PHE A 198 3.51 -23.64 -27.87
N SER A 199 2.80 -24.74 -27.64
CA SER A 199 2.46 -25.70 -28.70
C SER A 199 1.62 -25.04 -29.82
N ALA A 200 0.68 -24.18 -29.46
CA ALA A 200 -0.11 -23.41 -30.42
C ALA A 200 0.72 -22.36 -31.17
N VAL A 201 1.64 -21.67 -30.48
CA VAL A 201 2.56 -20.69 -31.12
C VAL A 201 3.51 -21.39 -32.10
N PHE A 202 4.08 -22.53 -31.72
CA PHE A 202 4.94 -23.31 -32.62
C PHE A 202 4.18 -23.80 -33.85
N TRP A 203 2.90 -24.17 -33.70
CA TRP A 203 2.07 -24.53 -34.84
C TRP A 203 1.91 -23.37 -35.84
N PHE A 204 1.66 -22.14 -35.36
CA PHE A 204 1.58 -20.96 -36.22
C PHE A 204 2.91 -20.66 -36.92
N HIS A 205 4.03 -20.81 -36.22
CA HIS A 205 5.35 -20.61 -36.80
C HIS A 205 5.68 -21.65 -37.89
N MET A 206 5.37 -22.92 -37.66
CA MET A 206 5.64 -24.00 -38.63
C MET A 206 4.73 -23.96 -39.86
N ASN A 207 3.54 -23.35 -39.77
CA ASN A 207 2.56 -23.30 -40.85
C ASN A 207 2.41 -21.90 -41.47
N GLN A 208 3.42 -21.02 -41.30
CA GLN A 208 3.42 -19.67 -41.85
C GLN A 208 3.11 -19.66 -43.36
N GLY A 209 2.04 -18.96 -43.74
CA GLY A 209 1.60 -18.83 -45.13
C GLY A 209 0.63 -19.91 -45.63
N GLN A 210 0.25 -20.91 -44.82
CA GLN A 210 -0.68 -21.99 -45.22
C GLN A 210 -1.94 -22.09 -44.33
N TYR A 211 -2.28 -21.03 -43.60
CA TYR A 211 -3.35 -21.05 -42.59
C TYR A 211 -4.74 -21.38 -43.18
N PHE A 212 -5.04 -20.88 -44.38
CA PHE A 212 -6.35 -21.01 -45.04
C PHE A 212 -6.36 -21.97 -46.22
N ARG A 213 -5.38 -22.89 -46.29
CA ARG A 213 -5.20 -23.76 -47.46
C ARG A 213 -6.31 -24.80 -47.61
N ASP A 214 -6.68 -25.47 -46.53
CA ASP A 214 -7.66 -26.56 -46.50
C ASP A 214 -8.58 -26.43 -45.27
N TRP A 215 -9.79 -27.01 -45.30
CA TRP A 215 -10.71 -26.96 -44.15
C TRP A 215 -10.10 -27.55 -42.86
N LYS A 216 -9.22 -28.55 -42.99
CA LYS A 216 -8.45 -29.13 -41.89
C LYS A 216 -7.43 -28.14 -41.31
N LYS A 217 -6.81 -27.31 -42.15
CA LYS A 217 -5.87 -26.27 -41.71
C LYS A 217 -6.60 -25.06 -41.12
N ILE A 218 -7.79 -24.72 -41.63
CA ILE A 218 -8.65 -23.68 -41.08
C ILE A 218 -9.14 -24.08 -39.68
N SER A 219 -9.66 -25.30 -39.52
CA SER A 219 -10.09 -25.80 -38.20
C SER A 219 -8.92 -25.86 -37.21
N LEU A 220 -7.75 -26.36 -37.61
CA LEU A 220 -6.55 -26.32 -36.77
C LEU A 220 -6.10 -24.89 -36.44
N THR A 221 -6.23 -23.94 -37.37
CA THR A 221 -5.91 -22.53 -37.13
C THR A 221 -6.81 -21.95 -36.03
N ILE A 222 -8.12 -22.22 -36.11
CA ILE A 222 -9.09 -21.77 -35.11
C ILE A 222 -8.80 -22.39 -33.74
N VAL A 223 -8.58 -23.71 -33.69
CA VAL A 223 -8.25 -24.41 -32.44
C VAL A 223 -6.99 -23.85 -31.80
N ASN A 224 -5.91 -23.66 -32.57
CA ASN A 224 -4.67 -23.09 -32.02
C ASN A 224 -4.82 -21.63 -31.60
N ALA A 225 -5.62 -20.82 -32.31
CA ALA A 225 -5.94 -19.46 -31.89
C ALA A 225 -6.71 -19.44 -30.56
N LEU A 226 -7.70 -20.32 -30.40
CA LEU A 226 -8.45 -20.47 -29.14
C LEU A 226 -7.56 -20.92 -27.98
N LEU A 227 -6.59 -21.82 -28.21
CA LEU A 227 -5.63 -22.24 -27.18
C LEU A 227 -4.74 -21.08 -26.70
N ILE A 228 -4.33 -20.18 -27.60
CA ILE A 228 -3.58 -18.97 -27.24
C ILE A 228 -4.46 -18.02 -26.43
N ILE A 229 -5.71 -17.78 -26.86
CA ILE A 229 -6.66 -16.93 -26.14
C ILE A 229 -6.95 -17.50 -24.74
N MET A 230 -7.16 -18.81 -24.64
CA MET A 230 -7.37 -19.51 -23.37
C MET A 230 -6.15 -19.35 -22.46
N SER A 231 -4.93 -19.53 -22.98
CA SER A 231 -3.70 -19.37 -22.20
C SER A 231 -3.52 -17.93 -21.69
N LEU A 232 -3.81 -16.93 -22.55
CA LEU A 232 -3.80 -15.52 -22.18
C LEU A 232 -4.86 -15.20 -21.13
N PHE A 233 -6.07 -15.73 -21.28
CA PHE A 233 -7.14 -15.57 -20.31
C PHE A 233 -6.76 -16.16 -18.96
N MET A 234 -6.25 -17.40 -18.93
CA MET A 234 -5.82 -18.05 -17.69
C MET A 234 -4.68 -17.28 -17.00
N ASN A 235 -3.76 -16.71 -17.78
CA ASN A 235 -2.66 -15.90 -17.26
C ASN A 235 -3.17 -14.55 -16.68
N ALA A 236 -3.97 -13.80 -17.44
CA ALA A 236 -4.49 -12.50 -17.03
C ALA A 236 -5.49 -12.61 -15.87
N ALA A 237 -6.44 -13.54 -15.96
CA ALA A 237 -7.42 -13.79 -14.90
C ALA A 237 -6.73 -14.37 -13.65
N GLY A 238 -5.74 -15.26 -13.81
CA GLY A 238 -4.95 -15.80 -12.70
C GLY A 238 -4.00 -14.79 -12.05
N GLN A 239 -3.51 -13.79 -12.79
CA GLN A 239 -2.78 -12.65 -12.22
C GLN A 239 -3.69 -11.65 -11.51
N ASN A 240 -4.91 -11.47 -11.99
CA ASN A 240 -5.93 -10.71 -11.26
C ASN A 240 -6.32 -11.44 -9.97
N TRP A 241 -6.42 -12.78 -10.00
CA TRP A 241 -6.57 -13.61 -8.80
C TRP A 241 -5.48 -13.34 -7.75
N LEU A 242 -4.20 -13.23 -8.15
CA LEU A 242 -3.11 -12.86 -7.23
C LEU A 242 -3.32 -11.50 -6.54
N ARG A 243 -3.93 -10.54 -7.25
CA ARG A 243 -4.24 -9.21 -6.70
C ARG A 243 -5.43 -9.22 -5.75
N TYR A 244 -6.44 -10.05 -6.01
CA TYR A 244 -7.69 -10.11 -5.23
C TYR A 244 -7.64 -11.15 -4.09
N ALA A 245 -6.86 -12.21 -4.21
CA ALA A 245 -6.77 -13.29 -3.22
C ALA A 245 -5.88 -12.96 -2.02
N GLY A 246 -5.22 -11.80 -2.01
CA GLY A 246 -4.39 -11.39 -0.90
C GLY A 246 -3.20 -12.32 -0.68
N ILE A 247 -2.07 -12.00 -1.33
CA ILE A 247 -0.78 -12.11 -0.61
C ILE A 247 -0.76 -10.95 0.42
N VAL A 248 -1.70 -11.06 1.35
CA VAL A 248 -1.82 -10.43 2.66
C VAL A 248 -2.22 -11.63 3.51
N ILE A 249 -1.21 -12.31 4.03
CA ILE A 249 -1.41 -13.11 5.24
C ILE A 249 -1.86 -12.06 6.29
N PRO A 250 -3.04 -12.19 6.92
CA PRO A 250 -3.36 -11.34 8.06
C PRO A 250 -2.26 -11.53 9.11
N PRO A 251 -1.68 -10.47 9.70
CA PRO A 251 -0.67 -10.60 10.74
C PRO A 251 -1.36 -10.99 12.05
N THR A 252 -1.88 -12.21 12.09
CA THR A 252 -2.35 -12.89 13.29
C THR A 252 -1.88 -14.34 13.24
N SER A 253 -0.57 -14.56 13.24
CA SER A 253 -0.03 -15.71 13.96
C SER A 253 1.45 -15.51 14.29
N SER A 254 1.74 -15.55 15.59
CA SER A 254 3.03 -15.66 16.26
C SER A 254 3.81 -16.95 15.93
N THR A 255 3.54 -17.59 14.78
CA THR A 255 4.04 -18.92 14.44
C THR A 255 5.30 -18.89 13.56
N PHE A 256 5.48 -17.83 12.75
CA PHE A 256 6.64 -17.72 11.84
C PHE A 256 7.95 -17.37 12.56
N GLN A 257 7.90 -16.56 13.63
CA GLN A 257 9.07 -16.30 14.48
C GLN A 257 9.37 -17.45 15.45
N ALA A 258 8.34 -18.20 15.87
CA ALA A 258 8.51 -19.34 16.78
C ALA A 258 9.14 -20.56 16.09
N LEU A 259 8.80 -20.86 14.84
CA LEU A 259 9.32 -22.05 14.14
C LEU A 259 10.76 -21.87 13.62
N GLY A 260 11.12 -20.68 13.15
CA GLY A 260 12.49 -20.36 12.71
C GLY A 260 13.50 -20.41 13.87
N ASN A 261 13.15 -19.84 15.01
CA ASN A 261 13.99 -19.89 16.21
C ASN A 261 14.04 -21.29 16.84
N THR A 262 12.99 -22.10 16.72
CA THR A 262 12.98 -23.47 17.25
C THR A 262 13.81 -24.43 16.41
N ALA A 263 13.83 -24.29 15.07
CA ALA A 263 14.64 -25.12 14.18
C ALA A 263 16.15 -24.84 14.33
N ILE A 264 16.54 -23.57 14.51
CA ILE A 264 17.93 -23.15 14.76
C ILE A 264 18.37 -23.56 16.18
N THR A 265 17.47 -23.52 17.18
CA THR A 265 17.78 -23.97 18.54
C THR A 265 17.85 -25.51 18.67
N LEU A 266 17.09 -26.25 17.86
CA LEU A 266 17.12 -27.72 17.80
C LEU A 266 18.37 -28.29 17.13
N LEU A 267 18.98 -27.57 16.19
CA LEU A 267 20.25 -27.97 15.56
C LEU A 267 21.47 -27.79 16.49
N CYS A 268 21.33 -26.98 17.56
CA CYS A 268 22.42 -26.64 18.49
C CYS A 268 22.30 -27.29 19.88
N SER A 269 21.28 -28.13 20.13
CA SER A 269 21.02 -28.71 21.46
C SER A 269 21.12 -30.24 21.44
N GLY A 270 22.06 -30.81 22.21
CA GLY A 270 22.25 -32.26 22.35
C GLY A 270 21.02 -33.02 22.87
N PRO A 271 21.01 -34.36 22.74
CA PRO A 271 19.81 -35.22 22.78
C PRO A 271 19.02 -35.33 24.09
N ASP A 272 19.37 -34.62 25.17
CA ASP A 272 18.83 -34.87 26.52
C ASP A 272 17.70 -33.93 26.99
N LYS A 273 17.22 -32.98 26.17
CA LYS A 273 16.21 -31.99 26.62
C LYS A 273 14.83 -32.04 25.96
N VAL A 274 14.52 -33.06 25.16
CA VAL A 274 13.25 -33.15 24.40
C VAL A 274 12.07 -33.76 25.20
N ARG A 275 12.27 -34.22 26.45
CA ARG A 275 11.24 -34.99 27.18
C ARG A 275 10.32 -34.22 28.14
N LYS A 276 10.37 -32.88 28.21
CA LYS A 276 9.66 -32.12 29.29
C LYS A 276 8.81 -30.90 28.89
N ALA A 277 8.45 -30.70 27.62
CA ALA A 277 7.57 -29.59 27.25
C ALA A 277 6.42 -30.03 26.32
N ILE A 278 5.36 -30.61 26.91
CA ILE A 278 4.02 -30.69 26.31
C ILE A 278 3.02 -30.32 27.41
N PRO A 279 2.33 -29.17 27.37
CA PRO A 279 1.20 -28.93 28.25
C PRO A 279 -0.03 -29.69 27.71
N SER A 280 -0.62 -30.50 28.58
CA SER A 280 -1.88 -31.21 28.42
C SER A 280 -3.06 -30.24 28.28
N SER A 281 -3.99 -30.61 27.40
CA SER A 281 -5.33 -30.06 27.20
C SER A 281 -6.08 -29.72 28.51
N ALA A 282 -6.61 -28.51 28.60
CA ALA A 282 -7.60 -28.12 29.60
C ALA A 282 -8.97 -27.86 28.96
N SER A 283 -9.97 -28.49 29.55
CA SER A 283 -11.38 -28.61 29.20
C SER A 283 -12.17 -27.29 29.21
N PHE A 284 -12.98 -27.05 28.18
CA PHE A 284 -13.98 -25.98 28.15
C PHE A 284 -15.27 -26.47 28.83
N SER A 285 -15.58 -25.94 30.02
CA SER A 285 -16.82 -26.24 30.73
C SER A 285 -17.95 -25.33 30.25
N SER A 286 -19.08 -25.94 29.88
CA SER A 286 -20.33 -25.28 29.55
C SER A 286 -20.94 -24.56 30.76
N SER A 287 -21.23 -23.26 30.65
CA SER A 287 -22.12 -22.57 31.60
C SER A 287 -23.45 -22.22 30.92
N LYS A 288 -24.53 -22.78 31.48
CA LYS A 288 -25.92 -22.61 31.10
C LYS A 288 -26.36 -21.13 31.16
N MET A 289 -27.08 -20.75 30.11
CA MET A 289 -27.79 -19.49 29.91
C MET A 289 -29.01 -19.39 30.84
N THR A 290 -29.02 -18.40 31.75
CA THR A 290 -30.25 -17.93 32.40
C THR A 290 -30.76 -16.70 31.66
N ARG A 291 -31.94 -16.83 31.05
CA ARG A 291 -32.67 -15.76 30.37
C ARG A 291 -33.12 -14.70 31.38
N ASN A 292 -32.87 -13.43 31.08
CA ASN A 292 -33.59 -12.30 31.67
C ASN A 292 -34.29 -11.52 30.53
N PRO A 293 -35.60 -11.21 30.61
CA PRO A 293 -36.37 -10.71 29.47
C PRO A 293 -36.59 -9.20 29.55
N SER A 294 -35.96 -8.42 28.66
CA SER A 294 -36.47 -7.14 28.09
C SER A 294 -35.39 -6.33 27.35
N SER A 295 -34.71 -6.92 26.36
CA SER A 295 -33.85 -6.15 25.44
C SER A 295 -34.66 -5.69 24.22
N PRO A 296 -34.46 -4.47 23.68
CA PRO A 296 -35.11 -4.06 22.44
C PRO A 296 -34.79 -5.05 21.30
N PRO A 297 -35.71 -5.28 20.36
CA PRO A 297 -35.61 -6.38 19.39
C PRO A 297 -34.46 -6.26 18.37
N PHE A 298 -33.76 -5.12 18.34
CA PHE A 298 -32.61 -4.80 17.50
C PHE A 298 -31.79 -3.66 18.12
N THR A 299 -30.53 -3.50 17.70
CA THR A 299 -29.62 -2.41 18.11
C THR A 299 -29.33 -1.50 16.92
N ILE A 300 -29.30 -0.17 17.15
CA ILE A 300 -28.86 0.80 16.15
C ILE A 300 -27.45 1.27 16.52
N ARG A 301 -26.51 1.15 15.58
CA ARG A 301 -25.13 1.61 15.74
C ARG A 301 -24.74 2.58 14.62
N SER A 302 -23.64 3.30 14.84
CA SER A 302 -23.01 4.10 13.78
C SER A 302 -22.31 3.21 12.75
N HIS A 303 -22.10 3.75 11.55
CA HIS A 303 -21.35 3.11 10.47
C HIS A 303 -19.88 2.79 10.85
N GLN A 304 -19.36 1.72 10.28
CA GLN A 304 -18.01 1.17 10.46
C GLN A 304 -17.39 0.82 9.09
N PRO A 305 -16.06 0.61 9.01
CA PRO A 305 -15.41 0.17 7.77
C PRO A 305 -16.05 -1.11 7.21
N GLY A 306 -16.35 -1.11 5.91
CA GLY A 306 -17.04 -2.20 5.22
C GLY A 306 -18.55 -1.97 5.05
N ASP A 307 -19.19 -1.18 5.92
CA ASP A 307 -20.62 -0.96 5.85
C ASP A 307 -21.06 -0.20 4.60
N MET A 308 -20.30 0.80 4.12
CA MET A 308 -20.67 1.56 2.92
C MET A 308 -20.63 0.72 1.64
N GLY A 309 -19.65 -0.20 1.55
CA GLY A 309 -19.60 -1.19 0.48
C GLY A 309 -20.77 -2.17 0.58
N TYR A 310 -21.13 -2.58 1.80
CA TYR A 310 -22.28 -3.44 2.03
C TYR A 310 -23.62 -2.75 1.71
N ILE A 311 -23.78 -1.48 2.11
CA ILE A 311 -24.95 -0.64 1.79
C ILE A 311 -25.11 -0.50 0.28
N THR A 312 -24.02 -0.24 -0.45
CA THR A 312 -24.02 -0.15 -1.91
C THR A 312 -24.46 -1.46 -2.55
N TYR A 313 -23.85 -2.58 -2.15
CA TYR A 313 -24.21 -3.92 -2.61
C TYR A 313 -25.68 -4.25 -2.32
N ARG A 314 -26.15 -4.02 -1.09
CA ARG A 314 -27.52 -4.34 -0.68
C ARG A 314 -28.56 -3.49 -1.40
N HIS A 315 -28.31 -2.20 -1.62
CA HIS A 315 -29.21 -1.36 -2.42
C HIS A 315 -29.23 -1.80 -3.88
N GLY A 316 -28.08 -2.10 -4.49
CA GLY A 316 -28.01 -2.62 -5.86
C GLY A 316 -28.81 -3.91 -6.03
N ALA A 317 -28.56 -4.90 -5.17
CA ALA A 317 -29.21 -6.21 -5.23
C ALA A 317 -30.72 -6.15 -4.96
N VAL A 318 -31.16 -5.46 -3.90
CA VAL A 318 -32.59 -5.40 -3.52
C VAL A 318 -33.40 -4.62 -4.56
N TYR A 319 -32.88 -3.48 -5.05
CA TYR A 319 -33.63 -2.66 -6.01
C TYR A 319 -33.64 -3.25 -7.42
N ALA A 320 -32.61 -4.01 -7.80
CA ALA A 320 -32.64 -4.79 -9.03
C ALA A 320 -33.68 -5.92 -8.96
N GLN A 321 -33.77 -6.62 -7.82
CA GLN A 321 -34.70 -7.74 -7.63
C GLN A 321 -36.17 -7.29 -7.50
N GLU A 322 -36.45 -6.25 -6.69
CA GLU A 322 -37.82 -5.82 -6.37
C GLU A 322 -38.40 -4.84 -7.40
N TYR A 323 -37.55 -4.01 -8.03
CA TYR A 323 -37.99 -2.90 -8.89
C TYR A 323 -37.37 -2.89 -10.29
N GLY A 324 -36.48 -3.84 -10.60
CA GLY A 324 -35.85 -3.96 -11.92
C GLY A 324 -34.83 -2.86 -12.26
N PHE A 325 -34.28 -2.17 -11.25
CA PHE A 325 -33.31 -1.10 -11.49
C PHE A 325 -31.98 -1.67 -12.02
N ASN A 326 -31.39 -1.00 -13.02
CA ASN A 326 -30.11 -1.43 -13.57
C ASN A 326 -28.91 -0.88 -12.78
N TYR A 327 -27.70 -1.29 -13.20
CA TYR A 327 -26.42 -0.92 -12.57
C TYR A 327 -26.17 0.59 -12.41
N ARG A 328 -26.89 1.46 -13.14
CA ARG A 328 -26.75 2.93 -12.97
C ARG A 328 -27.26 3.40 -11.62
N PHE A 329 -28.26 2.72 -11.05
CA PHE A 329 -28.71 2.98 -9.68
C PHE A 329 -27.62 2.62 -8.68
N GLU A 330 -27.00 1.44 -8.80
CA GLU A 330 -25.87 1.04 -7.95
C GLU A 330 -24.71 2.06 -8.03
N SER A 331 -24.40 2.57 -9.23
CA SER A 331 -23.42 3.64 -9.43
C SER A 331 -23.80 4.96 -8.73
N LEU A 332 -25.09 5.30 -8.63
CA LEU A 332 -25.56 6.45 -7.85
C LEU A 332 -25.34 6.20 -6.35
N ILE A 333 -25.67 5.02 -5.84
CA ILE A 333 -25.47 4.68 -4.43
C ILE A 333 -23.99 4.68 -4.08
N ALA A 334 -23.15 4.08 -4.92
CA ALA A 334 -21.70 4.07 -4.76
C ALA A 334 -21.13 5.50 -4.68
N ARG A 335 -21.60 6.41 -5.54
CA ARG A 335 -21.23 7.84 -5.47
C ARG A 335 -21.68 8.49 -4.18
N ILE A 336 -22.92 8.30 -3.75
CA ILE A 336 -23.41 8.88 -2.49
C ILE A 336 -22.60 8.34 -1.30
N THR A 337 -22.28 7.05 -1.26
CA THR A 337 -21.50 6.46 -0.18
C THR A 337 -20.02 6.87 -0.23
N ALA A 338 -19.46 7.07 -1.43
CA ALA A 338 -18.10 7.57 -1.59
C ALA A 338 -18.03 9.05 -1.18
N ASP A 339 -18.94 9.89 -1.69
CA ASP A 339 -19.04 11.31 -1.34
C ASP A 339 -19.25 11.49 0.17
N PHE A 340 -20.05 10.62 0.80
CA PHE A 340 -20.24 10.60 2.25
C PHE A 340 -18.94 10.27 2.99
N LEU A 341 -18.16 9.27 2.55
CA LEU A 341 -16.89 8.92 3.20
C LEU A 341 -15.81 9.98 2.99
N ASP A 342 -15.73 10.54 1.79
CA ASP A 342 -14.71 11.52 1.41
C ASP A 342 -14.95 12.89 2.08
N ASN A 343 -16.22 13.26 2.29
CA ASN A 343 -16.62 14.57 2.82
C ASN A 343 -17.37 14.50 4.15
N PHE A 344 -17.28 13.39 4.89
CA PHE A 344 -18.03 13.18 6.13
C PHE A 344 -17.78 14.30 7.13
N LYS A 345 -18.84 14.95 7.64
CA LYS A 345 -18.74 15.98 8.69
C LYS A 345 -19.26 15.46 10.03
N PRO A 346 -18.37 15.03 10.95
CA PRO A 346 -18.78 14.55 12.27
C PRO A 346 -19.60 15.60 13.03
N GLY A 347 -20.74 15.21 13.60
CA GLY A 347 -21.65 16.09 14.34
C GLY A 347 -22.70 16.82 13.50
N LEU A 348 -22.53 16.87 12.17
CA LEU A 348 -23.52 17.40 11.22
C LEU A 348 -24.12 16.31 10.33
N GLU A 349 -23.35 15.27 10.05
CA GLU A 349 -23.74 14.16 9.19
C GLU A 349 -23.63 12.84 9.96
N GLY A 350 -24.41 11.84 9.55
CA GLY A 350 -24.43 10.54 10.22
C GLY A 350 -25.04 9.44 9.35
N CYS A 351 -24.53 8.23 9.53
CA CYS A 351 -25.13 7.02 8.96
C CYS A 351 -25.32 5.99 10.07
N TRP A 352 -26.53 5.44 10.17
CA TRP A 352 -26.95 4.51 11.20
C TRP A 352 -27.37 3.18 10.59
N ILE A 353 -27.00 2.11 11.27
CA ILE A 353 -27.26 0.73 10.88
C ILE A 353 -28.00 0.04 12.00
N ALA A 354 -29.13 -0.58 11.65
CA ALA A 354 -29.86 -1.46 12.53
C ALA A 354 -29.33 -2.89 12.34
N GLU A 355 -28.96 -3.55 13.43
CA GLU A 355 -28.49 -4.93 13.43
C GLU A 355 -29.08 -5.74 14.59
N LYS A 356 -29.08 -7.06 14.44
CA LYS A 356 -29.46 -8.02 15.48
C LYS A 356 -28.57 -9.24 15.39
N ASP A 357 -27.91 -9.61 16.50
CA ASP A 357 -27.00 -10.77 16.58
C ASP A 357 -25.93 -10.76 15.45
N GLY A 358 -25.43 -9.57 15.08
CA GLY A 358 -24.47 -9.37 13.98
C GLY A 358 -25.07 -9.40 12.56
N SER A 359 -26.38 -9.55 12.41
CA SER A 359 -27.08 -9.52 11.12
C SER A 359 -27.62 -8.12 10.79
N PHE A 360 -27.38 -7.64 9.57
CA PHE A 360 -27.87 -6.35 9.08
C PHE A 360 -29.38 -6.37 8.86
N LEU A 361 -30.10 -5.39 9.42
CA LEU A 361 -31.56 -5.25 9.31
C LEU A 361 -31.98 -3.99 8.54
N GLY A 362 -31.13 -2.97 8.45
CA GLY A 362 -31.42 -1.75 7.70
C GLY A 362 -30.41 -0.63 7.95
N CYS A 363 -30.50 0.41 7.13
CA CYS A 363 -29.67 1.60 7.28
C CYS A 363 -30.42 2.89 6.92
N ILE A 364 -29.91 4.02 7.37
CA ILE A 364 -30.32 5.34 6.94
C ILE A 364 -29.12 6.29 7.04
N MET A 365 -29.09 7.31 6.19
CA MET A 365 -28.05 8.32 6.14
C MET A 365 -28.64 9.73 6.19
N LEU A 366 -27.97 10.63 6.89
CA LEU A 366 -28.27 12.06 6.94
C LEU A 366 -27.01 12.84 6.58
N VAL A 367 -27.08 13.68 5.55
CA VAL A 367 -25.96 14.51 5.06
C VAL A 367 -26.35 15.97 5.02
N GLN A 368 -25.41 16.91 5.01
CA GLN A 368 -25.72 18.32 4.88
C GLN A 368 -26.12 18.64 3.42
N ASP A 369 -27.22 19.40 3.23
CA ASP A 369 -27.57 19.89 1.90
C ASP A 369 -26.82 21.19 1.57
N LYS A 370 -26.81 21.59 0.28
CA LYS A 370 -26.22 22.87 -0.14
C LYS A 370 -26.95 24.08 0.45
N LYS A 371 -28.20 23.91 0.86
CA LYS A 371 -28.99 24.95 1.54
C LYS A 371 -28.52 25.09 3.00
N PRO A 372 -28.25 26.32 3.49
CA PRO A 372 -27.87 26.54 4.88
C PRO A 372 -28.91 25.96 5.85
N LYS A 373 -28.46 25.29 6.91
CA LYS A 373 -29.32 24.68 7.95
C LYS A 373 -30.35 23.66 7.48
N THR A 374 -30.15 23.07 6.29
CA THR A 374 -30.95 21.93 5.81
C THR A 374 -30.11 20.66 5.79
N ALA A 375 -30.66 19.59 6.38
CA ALA A 375 -30.10 18.25 6.25
C ALA A 375 -30.84 17.48 5.14
N LYS A 376 -30.17 16.51 4.52
CA LYS A 376 -30.72 15.66 3.48
C LYS A 376 -30.70 14.21 3.92
N LEU A 377 -31.87 13.59 3.99
CA LEU A 377 -32.03 12.17 4.32
C LEU A 377 -31.84 11.34 3.05
N ARG A 378 -30.94 10.37 3.11
CA ARG A 378 -30.54 9.50 1.99
C ARG A 378 -30.46 8.04 2.43
N LEU A 379 -30.51 7.13 1.45
CA LEU A 379 -30.18 5.69 1.60
C LEU A 379 -30.92 4.97 2.74
N LEU A 380 -32.23 5.23 2.88
CA LEU A 380 -33.08 4.43 3.77
C LEU A 380 -33.34 3.06 3.14
N LEU A 381 -32.89 2.01 3.80
CA LEU A 381 -33.16 0.62 3.44
C LEU A 381 -33.56 -0.17 4.68
N VAL A 382 -34.59 -1.02 4.54
CA VAL A 382 -34.96 -2.02 5.55
C VAL A 382 -35.02 -3.37 4.86
N ASP A 383 -34.28 -4.33 5.40
CA ASP A 383 -34.22 -5.70 4.90
C ASP A 383 -35.61 -6.36 4.99
N GLU A 384 -35.93 -7.25 4.06
CA GLU A 384 -37.22 -7.96 4.03
C GLU A 384 -37.50 -8.68 5.36
N SER A 385 -36.47 -9.30 5.95
CA SER A 385 -36.56 -10.01 7.24
C SER A 385 -36.90 -9.11 8.43
N ALA A 386 -36.77 -7.79 8.28
CA ALA A 386 -37.01 -6.79 9.32
C ALA A 386 -38.27 -5.93 9.08
N ARG A 387 -38.99 -6.13 7.97
CA ARG A 387 -40.21 -5.38 7.65
C ARG A 387 -41.31 -5.72 8.67
N GLY A 388 -42.00 -4.70 9.18
CA GLY A 388 -43.03 -4.85 10.22
C GLY A 388 -42.54 -4.85 11.67
N LEU A 389 -41.22 -4.89 11.91
CA LEU A 389 -40.62 -4.85 13.27
C LEU A 389 -40.34 -3.44 13.80
N GLY A 390 -40.78 -2.39 13.07
CA GLY A 390 -40.58 -0.99 13.48
C GLY A 390 -39.17 -0.41 13.21
N VAL A 391 -38.27 -1.17 12.60
CA VAL A 391 -36.87 -0.76 12.32
C VAL A 391 -36.80 0.52 11.50
N GLY A 392 -37.57 0.64 10.41
CA GLY A 392 -37.59 1.86 9.59
C GLY A 392 -38.07 3.10 10.34
N THR A 393 -39.04 2.95 11.24
CA THR A 393 -39.51 4.05 12.10
C THR A 393 -38.43 4.48 13.09
N ALA A 394 -37.72 3.52 13.70
CA ALA A 394 -36.65 3.81 14.64
C ALA A 394 -35.46 4.52 13.96
N LEU A 395 -35.08 4.08 12.75
CA LEU A 395 -34.01 4.71 11.96
C LEU A 395 -34.36 6.16 11.57
N ILE A 396 -35.58 6.42 11.09
CA ILE A 396 -36.02 7.79 10.76
C ILE A 396 -36.05 8.67 12.02
N GLN A 397 -36.55 8.15 13.15
CA GLN A 397 -36.59 8.91 14.39
C GLN A 397 -35.18 9.25 14.90
N GLN A 398 -34.22 8.34 14.74
CA GLN A 398 -32.83 8.58 15.09
C GLN A 398 -32.25 9.73 14.25
N CYS A 399 -32.52 9.78 12.94
CA CYS A 399 -32.10 10.90 12.09
C CYS A 399 -32.75 12.22 12.50
N ILE A 400 -34.04 12.23 12.84
CA ILE A 400 -34.75 13.44 13.27
C ILE A 400 -34.17 13.97 14.59
N ASN A 401 -33.89 13.08 15.55
CA ASN A 401 -33.29 13.46 16.83
C ASN A 401 -31.89 14.04 16.63
N PHE A 402 -31.04 13.36 15.85
CA PHE A 402 -29.71 13.85 15.52
C PHE A 402 -29.76 15.19 14.77
N ALA A 403 -30.67 15.37 13.81
CA ALA A 403 -30.82 16.63 13.10
C ALA A 403 -31.20 17.79 14.03
N ARG A 404 -32.02 17.54 15.06
CA ARG A 404 -32.36 18.53 16.09
C ARG A 404 -31.16 18.86 16.98
N GLU A 405 -30.40 17.85 17.40
CA GLU A 405 -29.19 18.02 18.21
C GLU A 405 -28.10 18.79 17.46
N ALA A 406 -27.95 18.52 16.16
CA ALA A 406 -27.02 19.20 15.26
C ALA A 406 -27.48 20.61 14.84
N GLY A 407 -28.69 21.03 15.22
CA GLY A 407 -29.20 22.38 14.99
C GLY A 407 -29.79 22.67 13.61
N TYR A 408 -30.22 21.64 12.87
CA TYR A 408 -30.90 21.80 11.57
C TYR A 408 -32.32 22.34 11.73
N GLU A 409 -32.74 23.22 10.79
CA GLU A 409 -34.08 23.80 10.76
C GLU A 409 -35.02 23.01 9.82
N HIS A 410 -34.45 22.33 8.80
CA HIS A 410 -35.21 21.53 7.83
C HIS A 410 -34.51 20.20 7.50
N ILE A 411 -35.29 19.18 7.12
CA ILE A 411 -34.79 17.93 6.53
C ILE A 411 -35.48 17.70 5.18
N ASP A 412 -34.69 17.63 4.10
CA ASP A 412 -35.14 17.34 2.74
C ASP A 412 -34.84 15.86 2.38
N LEU A 413 -35.67 15.23 1.57
CA LEU A 413 -35.41 13.91 1.00
C LEU A 413 -35.93 13.79 -0.43
N TRP A 414 -35.32 12.88 -1.19
CA TRP A 414 -35.75 12.51 -2.53
C TRP A 414 -36.05 11.00 -2.56
N THR A 415 -37.23 10.62 -3.03
CA THR A 415 -37.69 9.23 -3.11
C THR A 415 -38.41 8.98 -4.45
N GLN A 416 -38.77 7.73 -4.75
CA GLN A 416 -39.61 7.40 -5.92
C GLN A 416 -41.05 7.07 -5.51
N SER A 417 -42.02 7.42 -6.35
CA SER A 417 -43.45 7.19 -6.11
C SER A 417 -43.81 5.72 -5.88
N ILE A 418 -43.08 4.81 -6.54
CA ILE A 418 -43.23 3.35 -6.44
C ILE A 418 -42.79 2.76 -5.09
N LEU A 419 -42.04 3.51 -4.27
CA LEU A 419 -41.55 3.07 -2.95
C LEU A 419 -42.58 3.32 -1.85
N GLU A 420 -43.76 2.70 -1.97
CA GLU A 420 -44.91 2.97 -1.07
C GLU A 420 -44.60 2.76 0.42
N GLY A 421 -43.76 1.76 0.75
CA GLY A 421 -43.36 1.47 2.13
C GLY A 421 -42.60 2.63 2.78
N ALA A 422 -41.63 3.21 2.06
CA ALA A 422 -40.87 4.37 2.51
C ALA A 422 -41.76 5.63 2.60
N ARG A 423 -42.63 5.84 1.61
CA ARG A 423 -43.57 6.98 1.58
C ARG A 423 -44.52 6.99 2.78
N ARG A 424 -45.06 5.82 3.17
CA ARG A 424 -45.89 5.69 4.39
C ARG A 424 -45.11 6.07 5.65
N LEU A 425 -43.83 5.70 5.73
CA LEU A 425 -42.98 6.06 6.86
C LEU A 425 -42.67 7.57 6.92
N TYR A 426 -42.34 8.20 5.78
CA TYR A 426 -42.09 9.64 5.71
C TYR A 426 -43.33 10.46 6.06
N LYS A 427 -44.50 10.11 5.51
CA LYS A 427 -45.77 10.78 5.84
C LYS A 427 -46.12 10.64 7.33
N LYS A 428 -45.88 9.46 7.92
CA LYS A 428 -46.10 9.23 9.36
C LYS A 428 -45.11 10.02 10.24
N ALA A 429 -43.88 10.24 9.77
CA ALA A 429 -42.87 11.05 10.44
C ALA A 429 -43.08 12.57 10.26
N GLY A 430 -44.08 13.00 9.47
CA GLY A 430 -44.45 14.40 9.29
C GLY A 430 -43.80 15.10 8.10
N PHE A 431 -43.16 14.37 7.18
CA PHE A 431 -42.66 14.96 5.93
C PHE A 431 -43.83 15.31 5.00
N GLU A 432 -43.73 16.47 4.34
CA GLU A 432 -44.68 16.96 3.35
C GLU A 432 -44.05 16.92 1.95
N MET A 433 -44.81 16.47 0.94
CA MET A 433 -44.34 16.43 -0.44
C MET A 433 -44.42 17.83 -1.06
N VAL A 434 -43.33 18.28 -1.66
CA VAL A 434 -43.19 19.64 -2.22
C VAL A 434 -43.15 19.64 -3.74
N GLU A 435 -42.52 18.63 -4.35
CA GLU A 435 -42.29 18.60 -5.80
C GLU A 435 -42.23 17.16 -6.34
N THR A 436 -42.62 16.97 -7.61
CA THR A 436 -42.51 15.70 -8.34
C THR A 436 -41.84 15.88 -9.70
N LEU A 437 -40.96 14.96 -10.09
CA LEU A 437 -40.19 15.00 -11.34
C LEU A 437 -40.15 13.61 -12.00
N ASN A 438 -40.50 13.52 -13.29
CA ASN A 438 -40.37 12.27 -14.05
C ASN A 438 -38.96 12.11 -14.63
N HIS A 439 -38.39 10.91 -14.55
CA HIS A 439 -37.07 10.56 -15.09
C HIS A 439 -37.01 9.07 -15.51
N ASN A 440 -35.98 8.70 -16.28
CA ASN A 440 -35.73 7.33 -16.73
C ASN A 440 -34.24 6.95 -16.55
N ASP A 441 -33.65 7.36 -15.43
CA ASP A 441 -32.20 7.24 -15.25
C ASP A 441 -31.73 5.79 -15.00
N TRP A 442 -32.65 4.89 -14.62
CA TRP A 442 -32.34 3.53 -14.14
C TRP A 442 -32.97 2.41 -14.97
N GLY A 443 -33.41 2.73 -16.20
CA GLY A 443 -33.95 1.77 -17.17
C GLY A 443 -35.46 1.51 -17.06
N VAL A 444 -36.14 2.24 -16.16
CA VAL A 444 -37.60 2.22 -15.98
C VAL A 444 -38.08 3.67 -15.86
N GLU A 445 -39.26 3.98 -16.38
CA GLU A 445 -39.88 5.29 -16.24
C GLU A 445 -40.37 5.48 -14.80
N LEU A 446 -39.86 6.51 -14.11
CA LEU A 446 -40.05 6.73 -12.68
C LEU A 446 -40.46 8.17 -12.39
N THR A 447 -41.30 8.35 -11.36
CA THR A 447 -41.63 9.67 -10.81
C THR A 447 -40.90 9.83 -9.47
N GLY A 448 -39.90 10.70 -9.45
CA GLY A 448 -39.22 11.16 -8.24
C GLY A 448 -40.08 12.16 -7.48
N GLU A 449 -40.09 12.06 -6.16
CA GLU A 449 -40.82 12.94 -5.25
C GLU A 449 -39.82 13.58 -4.26
N PHE A 450 -39.90 14.90 -4.08
CA PHE A 450 -39.15 15.64 -3.07
C PHE A 450 -40.06 15.93 -1.87
N TRP A 451 -39.56 15.62 -0.67
CA TRP A 451 -40.30 15.82 0.56
C TRP A 451 -39.45 16.61 1.57
N THR A 452 -40.10 17.45 2.36
CA THR A 452 -39.45 18.31 3.37
C THR A 452 -40.16 18.18 4.72
N LEU A 453 -39.38 18.18 5.80
CA LEU A 453 -39.84 18.28 7.18
C LEU A 453 -39.26 19.54 7.82
N SER A 454 -40.11 20.36 8.43
CA SER A 454 -39.69 21.52 9.22
C SER A 454 -39.54 21.14 10.69
N LEU A 455 -38.38 21.45 11.30
CA LEU A 455 -38.09 21.17 12.70
C LEU A 455 -38.39 22.43 13.55
N PRO A 456 -39.36 22.40 14.47
CA PRO A 456 -39.64 23.56 15.32
C PRO A 456 -38.48 23.81 16.30
N ARG A 457 -38.11 25.08 16.52
CA ARG A 457 -37.09 25.48 17.52
C ARG A 457 -37.54 25.04 18.92
N GLY A 458 -36.96 23.96 19.44
CA GLY A 458 -37.19 23.49 20.79
C GLY A 458 -36.49 24.37 21.83
N LYS A 459 -37.25 24.86 22.83
CA LYS A 459 -36.71 25.51 24.03
C LYS A 459 -35.78 24.53 24.76
N TYR A 460 -34.49 24.83 24.81
CA TYR A 460 -33.52 24.06 25.58
C TYR A 460 -33.74 24.32 27.09
N LYS A 461 -33.85 23.26 27.90
CA LYS A 461 -33.74 23.34 29.37
C LYS A 461 -32.25 23.37 29.70
N GLU A 462 -31.78 24.46 30.28
CA GLU A 462 -30.41 24.60 30.77
C GLU A 462 -30.10 23.59 31.90
N PRO A 463 -28.87 23.06 32.00
CA PRO A 463 -28.35 22.51 33.24
C PRO A 463 -28.08 23.65 34.23
N THR A 464 -28.61 23.51 35.43
CA THR A 464 -28.51 24.46 36.54
C THR A 464 -27.05 24.71 36.96
N CYS A 465 -26.57 25.94 36.74
CA CYS A 465 -25.41 26.53 37.44
C CYS A 465 -25.83 27.83 38.15
N LEU A 466 -25.28 28.03 39.35
CA LEU A 466 -25.56 29.12 40.30
C LEU A 466 -25.25 30.53 39.74
N PRO A 467 -25.91 31.60 40.25
CA PRO A 467 -26.01 32.88 39.57
C PRO A 467 -24.94 33.92 39.98
N CYS A 468 -24.64 34.83 39.06
CA CYS A 468 -24.59 36.31 39.21
C CYS A 468 -23.85 36.93 37.99
N GLN A 469 -24.54 37.50 36.97
CA GLN A 469 -25.03 38.90 36.85
C GLN A 469 -23.93 39.93 36.45
N PRO A 470 -24.25 41.00 35.70
CA PRO A 470 -23.81 41.16 34.30
C PRO A 470 -23.17 42.54 34.00
N THR A 471 -22.64 42.76 32.78
CA THR A 471 -22.97 43.91 31.87
C THR A 471 -21.99 43.99 30.68
N THR A 472 -22.51 43.77 29.46
CA THR A 472 -22.62 44.72 28.33
C THR A 472 -21.39 44.87 27.42
N CYS A 473 -21.50 44.36 26.19
CA CYS A 473 -20.95 45.05 25.01
C CYS A 473 -21.97 45.04 23.87
N VAL A 474 -22.15 46.24 23.32
CA VAL A 474 -23.08 46.66 22.28
C VAL A 474 -22.33 46.69 20.94
N ASN A 475 -23.04 46.30 19.88
CA ASN A 475 -22.88 46.62 18.46
C ASN A 475 -21.62 46.18 17.67
N LYS A 476 -21.85 45.20 16.78
CA LYS A 476 -21.29 45.10 15.41
C LYS A 476 -21.80 46.27 14.55
N PRO A 477 -21.05 46.77 13.54
CA PRO A 477 -21.11 46.14 12.21
C PRO A 477 -19.85 46.25 11.33
N GLY A 478 -19.66 45.25 10.46
CA GLY A 478 -18.71 45.32 9.34
C GLY A 478 -18.51 43.95 8.69
N LEU A 479 -19.20 43.70 7.58
CA LEU A 479 -18.97 42.56 6.68
C LEU A 479 -17.61 42.71 5.98
N ILE A 480 -16.85 41.61 5.95
CA ILE A 480 -15.90 41.09 4.94
C ILE A 480 -14.80 40.36 5.71
N GLU A 481 -15.09 39.15 6.16
CA GLU A 481 -14.11 38.17 6.64
C GLU A 481 -14.91 36.87 6.77
N HIS A 482 -14.65 35.89 5.93
CA HIS A 482 -14.89 34.44 6.17
C HIS A 482 -14.75 33.68 4.83
N LEU A 483 -13.50 33.64 4.36
CA LEU A 483 -12.93 32.58 3.53
C LEU A 483 -11.44 32.45 3.91
N ILE A 484 -11.17 32.24 5.21
CA ILE A 484 -9.83 31.88 5.71
C ILE A 484 -10.01 30.54 6.43
N PRO A 485 -9.33 29.46 6.02
CA PRO A 485 -9.33 28.20 6.75
C PRO A 485 -8.79 28.44 8.17
N SER A 486 -9.40 27.83 9.17
CA SER A 486 -9.09 28.05 10.58
C SER A 486 -7.68 27.58 10.92
N THR A 487 -6.69 28.47 10.89
CA THR A 487 -5.37 28.32 11.52
C THR A 487 -5.50 28.34 13.04
N THR A 488 -6.24 27.36 13.59
CA THR A 488 -6.35 27.20 15.04
C THR A 488 -5.05 26.57 15.55
N MET A 489 -4.26 27.34 16.32
CA MET A 489 -3.08 26.88 17.05
C MET A 489 -3.49 25.99 18.23
N ASP A 490 -4.18 24.90 17.95
CA ASP A 490 -4.80 24.06 18.95
C ASP A 490 -4.33 22.60 18.85
N LEU A 491 -3.54 22.16 19.82
CA LEU A 491 -3.15 20.76 19.99
C LEU A 491 -3.95 20.07 21.11
N SER A 492 -5.05 20.66 21.60
CA SER A 492 -5.87 20.11 22.69
C SER A 492 -6.46 18.73 22.39
N LYS A 493 -6.60 18.38 21.10
CA LYS A 493 -7.03 17.05 20.64
C LYS A 493 -5.99 15.96 20.90
N LEU A 494 -4.73 16.33 21.10
CA LEU A 494 -3.64 15.41 21.42
C LEU A 494 -3.44 15.27 22.92
N THR A 495 -2.95 14.11 23.35
CA THR A 495 -2.55 13.91 24.74
C THR A 495 -1.17 14.53 24.95
N LYS A 496 -1.11 15.62 25.71
CA LYS A 496 0.16 16.21 26.16
C LYS A 496 0.80 15.31 27.23
N LYS A 497 2.06 14.96 27.03
CA LYS A 497 2.86 14.15 27.97
C LYS A 497 4.21 14.81 28.22
N THR A 498 4.80 14.45 29.36
CA THR A 498 6.17 14.79 29.71
C THR A 498 6.94 13.52 30.04
N LEU A 499 8.17 13.43 29.59
CA LEU A 499 9.07 12.31 29.87
C LEU A 499 10.43 12.85 30.26
N GLN A 500 10.98 12.34 31.36
CA GLN A 500 12.38 12.57 31.72
C GLN A 500 13.25 11.47 31.12
N VAL A 501 14.17 11.84 30.23
CA VAL A 501 15.11 10.90 29.60
C VAL A 501 16.29 10.59 30.53
N SER A 502 17.03 9.53 30.22
CA SER A 502 18.17 9.03 31.01
C SER A 502 19.25 10.08 31.30
N ARG A 503 19.39 11.07 30.41
CA ARG A 503 20.32 12.21 30.54
C ARG A 503 19.85 13.30 31.50
N GLY A 504 18.70 13.14 32.13
CA GLY A 504 18.15 14.05 33.14
C GLY A 504 17.31 15.20 32.59
N PHE A 505 17.14 15.29 31.27
CA PHE A 505 16.29 16.29 30.62
C PHE A 505 14.84 15.84 30.53
N THR A 506 13.92 16.76 30.76
CA THR A 506 12.48 16.57 30.53
C THR A 506 12.10 17.05 29.13
N TYR A 507 11.41 16.21 28.38
CA TYR A 507 10.80 16.53 27.09
C TYR A 507 9.28 16.60 27.22
N THR A 508 8.68 17.60 26.60
CA THR A 508 7.24 17.72 26.40
C THR A 508 6.89 17.34 24.98
N TYR A 509 5.89 16.47 24.81
CA TYR A 509 5.43 16.06 23.50
C TYR A 509 3.93 15.76 23.51
N TYR A 510 3.33 15.84 22.33
CA TYR A 510 1.92 15.63 22.10
C TYR A 510 1.73 14.34 21.31
N THR A 511 0.89 13.43 21.83
CA THR A 511 0.69 12.13 21.20
C THR A 511 -0.78 11.79 20.94
N SER A 512 -1.00 11.06 19.85
CA SER A 512 -2.25 10.38 19.53
C SER A 512 -1.96 9.00 18.96
N ARG A 513 -2.78 8.01 19.34
CA ARG A 513 -2.62 6.63 18.88
C ARG A 513 -3.08 6.50 17.44
N ALA A 514 -2.32 5.74 16.65
CA ALA A 514 -2.71 5.37 15.30
C ALA A 514 -3.98 4.51 15.29
N GLN A 515 -4.82 4.68 14.28
CA GLN A 515 -5.87 3.72 13.97
C GLN A 515 -5.25 2.44 13.38
N ALA A 516 -5.87 1.29 13.62
CA ALA A 516 -5.35 0.00 13.15
C ALA A 516 -5.09 0.05 11.63
N SER A 517 -3.86 -0.28 11.21
CA SER A 517 -3.26 -0.21 9.85
C SER A 517 -2.43 1.03 9.48
N LYS A 518 -2.40 2.11 10.28
CA LYS A 518 -1.62 3.32 9.96
C LYS A 518 -0.31 3.43 10.77
N PRO A 519 0.79 3.94 10.18
CA PRO A 519 2.04 4.18 10.89
C PRO A 519 1.92 5.40 11.83
N THR A 520 2.87 5.50 12.76
CA THR A 520 3.03 6.67 13.64
C THR A 520 4.13 7.57 13.09
N LEU A 521 3.89 8.87 13.07
CA LEU A 521 4.85 9.89 12.66
C LEU A 521 5.43 10.58 13.90
N ILE A 522 6.75 10.71 13.93
CA ILE A 522 7.45 11.60 14.86
C ILE A 522 7.75 12.92 14.15
N LEU A 523 7.33 14.05 14.73
CA LEU A 523 7.40 15.37 14.11
C LEU A 523 8.40 16.26 14.87
N PHE A 524 9.42 16.73 14.15
CA PHE A 524 10.44 17.65 14.66
C PHE A 524 10.28 19.03 14.03
N HIS A 525 9.97 20.05 14.84
CA HIS A 525 9.89 21.43 14.35
C HIS A 525 11.29 22.07 14.15
N GLY A 526 11.32 23.19 13.43
CA GLY A 526 12.52 23.98 13.16
C GLY A 526 12.79 25.11 14.17
N TRP A 527 13.74 25.97 13.84
CA TRP A 527 13.98 27.22 14.57
C TRP A 527 13.16 28.35 13.95
N PRO A 528 12.53 29.24 14.74
CA PRO A 528 12.41 29.27 16.21
C PRO A 528 11.02 28.80 16.68
N ASP A 529 10.61 27.58 16.30
CA ASP A 529 9.23 27.11 16.51
C ASP A 529 9.04 26.15 17.68
N THR A 530 7.83 25.60 17.81
CA THR A 530 7.44 24.57 18.78
C THR A 530 6.61 23.48 18.08
N ALA A 531 6.10 22.49 18.81
CA ALA A 531 5.18 21.49 18.25
C ALA A 531 3.93 22.13 17.59
N LEU A 532 3.57 23.37 17.95
CA LEU A 532 2.44 24.12 17.39
C LEU A 532 2.57 24.40 15.88
N LEU A 533 3.79 24.40 15.32
CA LEU A 533 4.01 24.48 13.86
C LEU A 533 3.17 23.43 13.12
N TRP A 534 3.01 22.24 13.73
CA TRP A 534 2.31 21.13 13.13
C TRP A 534 0.80 21.17 13.34
N ALA A 535 0.23 22.16 14.06
CA ALA A 535 -1.18 22.15 14.45
C ALA A 535 -2.13 22.06 13.25
N GLY A 536 -1.92 22.86 12.20
CA GLY A 536 -2.71 22.78 10.97
C GLY A 536 -2.60 21.39 10.31
N PHE A 537 -1.37 20.90 10.11
CA PHE A 537 -1.13 19.58 9.52
C PHE A 537 -1.72 18.42 10.36
N ILE A 538 -1.63 18.52 11.69
CA ILE A 538 -2.17 17.52 12.62
C ILE A 538 -3.69 17.50 12.57
N ASN A 539 -4.32 18.68 12.70
CA ASN A 539 -5.77 18.80 12.83
C ASN A 539 -6.51 18.58 11.52
N ASP A 540 -5.96 19.11 10.43
CA ASP A 540 -6.63 19.11 9.13
C ASP A 540 -6.33 17.84 8.34
N TYR A 541 -5.22 17.15 8.67
CA TYR A 541 -4.76 16.00 7.90
C TYR A 541 -4.46 14.75 8.74
N LEU A 542 -3.53 14.78 9.70
CA LEU A 542 -3.08 13.54 10.36
C LEU A 542 -4.16 12.87 11.22
N VAL A 543 -4.84 13.63 12.08
CA VAL A 543 -5.88 13.12 12.98
C VAL A 543 -7.10 12.61 12.19
N PRO A 544 -7.66 13.36 11.22
CA PRO A 544 -8.77 12.88 10.40
C PRO A 544 -8.45 11.60 9.62
N ASN A 545 -7.20 11.43 9.15
CA ASN A 545 -6.77 10.25 8.39
C ASN A 545 -6.29 9.08 9.28
N GLY A 546 -6.35 9.22 10.61
CA GLY A 546 -6.08 8.14 11.56
C GLY A 546 -4.60 7.78 11.76
N TYR A 547 -3.66 8.67 11.43
CA TYR A 547 -2.23 8.44 11.70
C TYR A 547 -1.89 8.55 13.18
N GLY A 548 -0.89 7.80 13.63
CA GLY A 548 -0.31 8.00 14.96
C GLY A 548 0.59 9.23 14.94
N ILE A 549 0.66 9.95 16.05
CA ILE A 549 1.36 11.23 16.13
C ILE A 549 2.22 11.26 17.39
N VAL A 550 3.46 11.72 17.25
CA VAL A 550 4.35 12.13 18.32
C VAL A 550 4.98 13.46 17.90
N ALA A 551 4.38 14.57 18.31
CA ALA A 551 4.90 15.91 18.02
C ALA A 551 5.71 16.42 19.22
N LEU A 552 7.01 16.63 19.05
CA LEU A 552 7.90 17.02 20.14
C LEU A 552 8.05 18.53 20.20
N ASP A 553 8.05 19.08 21.41
CA ASP A 553 8.80 20.30 21.65
C ASP A 553 10.28 19.90 21.72
N CYS A 554 11.05 20.24 20.70
CA CYS A 554 12.46 19.91 20.60
C CYS A 554 13.26 20.49 21.78
N LEU A 555 14.43 19.93 22.08
CA LEU A 555 15.28 20.42 23.18
C LEU A 555 15.57 21.92 23.02
N GLY A 556 15.40 22.69 24.10
CA GLY A 556 15.53 24.15 24.07
C GLY A 556 14.26 24.93 23.75
N TYR A 557 13.14 24.25 23.45
CA TYR A 557 11.89 24.89 23.05
C TYR A 557 10.70 24.49 23.94
N GLY A 558 9.63 25.28 23.86
CA GLY A 558 8.36 25.00 24.53
C GLY A 558 8.52 24.74 26.03
N GLU A 559 7.92 23.65 26.50
CA GLU A 559 8.05 23.19 27.89
C GLU A 559 9.15 22.14 28.09
N SER A 560 9.88 21.78 27.03
CA SER A 560 11.05 20.92 27.13
C SER A 560 12.20 21.64 27.83
N SER A 561 13.15 20.85 28.33
CA SER A 561 14.35 21.36 29.01
C SER A 561 15.16 22.27 28.12
N LYS A 562 15.76 23.31 28.70
CA LYS A 562 16.48 24.36 27.99
C LYS A 562 17.96 24.44 28.43
N PRO A 563 18.75 23.37 28.24
CA PRO A 563 20.18 23.45 28.54
C PRO A 563 20.85 24.52 27.68
N THR A 564 21.85 25.20 28.22
CA THR A 564 22.59 26.25 27.50
C THR A 564 23.99 25.80 27.07
N ASP A 565 24.34 24.55 27.32
CA ASP A 565 25.56 23.93 26.86
C ASP A 565 25.36 23.36 25.44
N PRO A 566 26.11 23.84 24.42
CA PRO A 566 26.02 23.34 23.06
C PRO A 566 26.27 21.83 22.91
N ASN A 567 27.07 21.21 23.79
CA ASN A 567 27.28 19.75 23.77
C ASN A 567 26.00 18.95 23.96
N CYS A 568 25.01 19.50 24.69
CA CYS A 568 23.74 18.81 24.89
C CYS A 568 22.96 18.62 23.57
N TYR A 569 23.26 19.40 22.54
CA TYR A 569 22.55 19.48 21.26
C TYR A 569 23.21 18.66 20.13
N ALA A 570 24.24 17.88 20.42
CA ALA A 570 24.85 17.00 19.43
C ALA A 570 23.85 15.94 18.92
N TRP A 571 23.89 15.60 17.62
CA TRP A 571 22.89 14.71 17.01
C TRP A 571 22.78 13.35 17.68
N GLN A 572 23.90 12.76 18.11
CA GLN A 572 23.93 11.48 18.82
C GLN A 572 23.07 11.49 20.09
N HIS A 573 23.07 12.62 20.78
CA HIS A 573 22.44 12.81 22.07
C HIS A 573 20.96 13.07 21.89
N MET A 574 20.61 14.01 21.00
CA MET A 574 19.22 14.34 20.70
C MET A 574 18.46 13.16 20.10
N THR A 575 19.12 12.35 19.25
CA THR A 575 18.47 11.20 18.61
C THR A 575 18.28 10.05 19.59
N ALA A 576 19.20 9.85 20.53
CA ALA A 576 19.02 8.92 21.64
C ALA A 576 17.83 9.33 22.52
N ASP A 577 17.71 10.62 22.87
CA ASP A 577 16.57 11.13 23.64
C ASP A 577 15.23 10.89 22.91
N ALA A 578 15.20 11.11 21.58
CA ALA A 578 14.03 10.82 20.76
C ALA A 578 13.66 9.33 20.74
N VAL A 579 14.65 8.44 20.73
CA VAL A 579 14.44 6.98 20.82
C VAL A 579 13.85 6.58 22.17
N GLU A 580 14.30 7.18 23.28
CA GLU A 580 13.70 6.93 24.60
C GLU A 580 12.22 7.33 24.66
N ILE A 581 11.85 8.44 24.00
CA ILE A 581 10.45 8.86 23.86
C ILE A 581 9.64 7.83 23.05
N LEU A 582 10.21 7.30 21.96
CA LEU A 582 9.58 6.25 21.16
C LEU A 582 9.41 4.94 21.96
N ASP A 583 10.39 4.58 22.78
CA ASP A 583 10.33 3.39 23.64
C ASP A 583 9.26 3.54 24.73
N ALA A 584 9.12 4.73 25.32
CA ALA A 584 8.07 5.02 26.30
C ALA A 584 6.65 4.88 25.71
N GLU A 585 6.48 5.18 24.43
CA GLU A 585 5.22 4.97 23.70
C GLU A 585 5.09 3.55 23.09
N SER A 586 6.05 2.66 23.32
CA SER A 586 6.10 1.30 22.76
C SER A 586 6.06 1.26 21.22
N LEU A 587 6.74 2.21 20.57
CA LEU A 587 6.78 2.36 19.11
C LEU A 587 8.08 1.81 18.53
N ASN A 588 8.00 0.65 17.88
CA ASN A 588 9.19 -0.01 17.31
C ASN A 588 9.63 0.56 15.95
N SER A 589 8.69 1.05 15.14
CA SER A 589 8.96 1.61 13.80
C SER A 589 8.07 2.83 13.56
N ILE A 590 8.67 3.93 13.11
CA ILE A 590 7.98 5.19 12.84
C ILE A 590 8.40 5.81 11.51
N ILE A 591 7.64 6.82 11.06
CA ILE A 591 8.07 7.73 10.00
C ILE A 591 8.65 8.98 10.67
N SER A 592 9.87 9.34 10.29
CA SER A 592 10.58 10.52 10.80
C SER A 592 10.28 11.71 9.90
N LEU A 593 9.71 12.79 10.45
CA LEU A 593 9.33 13.99 9.71
C LEU A 593 9.88 15.22 10.41
N GLY A 594 10.50 16.15 9.67
CA GLY A 594 10.87 17.43 10.25
C GLY A 594 10.99 18.58 9.27
N HIS A 595 10.92 19.80 9.81
CA HIS A 595 11.03 21.08 9.11
C HIS A 595 12.26 21.85 9.58
N ASP A 596 12.98 22.50 8.66
CA ASP A 596 14.19 23.30 8.94
C ASP A 596 15.23 22.51 9.77
N TRP A 597 15.58 22.91 10.99
CA TRP A 597 16.45 22.16 11.90
C TRP A 597 15.89 20.80 12.28
N GLY A 598 14.57 20.71 12.40
CA GLY A 598 13.87 19.45 12.57
C GLY A 598 14.04 18.51 11.38
N SER A 599 14.22 19.02 10.16
CA SER A 599 14.52 18.19 8.97
C SER A 599 15.91 17.55 9.10
N ILE A 600 16.91 18.30 9.58
CA ILE A 600 18.25 17.74 9.86
C ILE A 600 18.19 16.72 11.01
N MET A 601 17.39 16.98 12.03
CA MET A 601 17.16 16.04 13.13
C MET A 601 16.48 14.75 12.64
N CYS A 602 15.50 14.85 11.74
CA CYS A 602 14.73 13.72 11.24
C CYS A 602 15.60 12.76 10.41
N GLN A 603 16.52 13.29 9.59
CA GLN A 603 17.49 12.49 8.84
C GLN A 603 18.53 11.85 9.77
N ARG A 604 18.98 12.56 10.82
CA ARG A 604 19.97 12.02 11.78
C ARG A 604 19.38 10.91 12.63
N LEU A 605 18.10 10.97 12.98
CA LEU A 605 17.41 9.86 13.63
C LEU A 605 17.51 8.57 12.79
N TYR A 606 17.33 8.66 11.47
CA TYR A 606 17.55 7.52 10.57
C TYR A 606 19.03 7.11 10.52
N ASN A 607 19.96 8.07 10.42
CA ASN A 607 21.39 7.77 10.33
C ASN A 607 21.93 7.02 11.57
N PHE A 608 21.47 7.37 12.78
CA PHE A 608 21.87 6.68 14.01
C PHE A 608 21.04 5.42 14.32
N TYR A 609 19.74 5.43 14.00
CA TYR A 609 18.81 4.35 14.34
C TYR A 609 17.98 3.90 13.12
N PRO A 610 18.62 3.36 12.06
CA PRO A 610 17.93 3.03 10.81
C PRO A 610 16.84 1.96 10.99
N SER A 611 16.97 1.09 11.99
CA SER A 611 15.97 0.06 12.31
C SER A 611 14.67 0.62 12.89
N ARG A 612 14.67 1.85 13.40
CA ARG A 612 13.52 2.51 14.04
C ARG A 612 12.70 3.35 13.07
N VAL A 613 13.25 3.66 11.90
CA VAL A 613 12.67 4.60 10.94
C VAL A 613 12.32 3.87 9.65
N CYS A 614 11.04 3.74 9.34
CA CYS A 614 10.58 3.10 8.10
C CYS A 614 10.43 4.08 6.92
N GLY A 615 10.44 5.39 7.17
CA GLY A 615 10.41 6.42 6.14
C GLY A 615 10.86 7.79 6.67
N VAL A 616 11.40 8.63 5.78
CA VAL A 616 11.93 9.96 6.14
C VAL A 616 11.25 11.03 5.30
N ILE A 617 10.78 12.10 5.95
CA ILE A 617 10.12 13.25 5.33
C ILE A 617 10.90 14.51 5.72
N MET A 618 11.51 15.14 4.71
CA MET A 618 12.32 16.34 4.82
C MET A 618 11.53 17.53 4.29
N VAL A 619 11.27 18.52 5.14
CA VAL A 619 10.53 19.73 4.78
C VAL A 619 11.50 20.91 4.77
N ASN A 620 11.56 21.62 3.65
CA ASN A 620 12.50 22.70 3.29
C ASN A 620 13.96 22.26 3.17
N ASN A 621 14.57 21.83 4.27
CA ASN A 621 16.00 21.49 4.27
C ASN A 621 16.22 20.11 3.65
N ALA A 622 17.00 20.05 2.58
CA ALA A 622 17.29 18.83 1.82
C ALA A 622 18.27 17.92 2.58
N TYR A 623 18.48 16.71 2.06
CA TYR A 623 19.38 15.75 2.72
C TYR A 623 20.81 16.28 2.80
N SER A 624 21.26 16.51 4.03
CA SER A 624 22.62 16.91 4.36
C SER A 624 23.38 15.70 4.93
N PRO A 625 24.26 15.05 4.14
CA PRO A 625 24.96 13.85 4.60
C PRO A 625 25.84 14.14 5.82
N PRO A 626 26.06 13.16 6.71
CA PRO A 626 26.99 13.31 7.82
C PRO A 626 28.40 13.67 7.35
N THR A 627 28.91 14.85 7.75
CA THR A 627 30.24 15.34 7.33
C THR A 627 31.20 15.46 8.50
N ARG A 628 32.47 15.14 8.24
CA ARG A 628 33.52 15.23 9.26
C ARG A 628 34.05 16.66 9.48
N GLN A 629 33.75 17.57 8.56
CA GLN A 629 34.13 18.98 8.67
C GLN A 629 33.04 19.85 8.05
N PHE A 630 32.64 20.89 8.78
CA PHE A 630 31.80 21.98 8.30
C PHE A 630 32.56 23.28 8.49
N ASP A 631 32.58 24.09 7.44
CA ASP A 631 33.20 25.41 7.44
C ASP A 631 32.17 26.41 6.89
N LEU A 632 31.77 27.35 7.75
CA LEU A 632 30.75 28.34 7.45
C LEU A 632 31.21 29.31 6.35
N ASP A 633 32.48 29.72 6.38
CA ASP A 633 33.05 30.66 5.41
C ASP A 633 33.12 30.00 4.04
N ALA A 634 33.59 28.74 4.00
CA ALA A 634 33.64 27.95 2.77
C ALA A 634 32.23 27.71 2.21
N TRP A 635 31.25 27.46 3.06
CA TRP A 635 29.86 27.24 2.64
C TRP A 635 29.25 28.52 2.04
N ASN A 636 29.35 29.65 2.74
CA ASN A 636 28.83 30.93 2.24
C ASN A 636 29.52 31.36 0.94
N LYS A 637 30.83 31.11 0.81
CA LYS A 637 31.56 31.35 -0.43
C LYS A 637 31.01 30.50 -1.59
N MET A 638 30.83 29.20 -1.37
CA MET A 638 30.31 28.27 -2.38
C MET A 638 28.88 28.65 -2.81
N THR A 639 28.00 28.97 -1.86
CA THR A 639 26.63 29.37 -2.20
C THR A 639 26.59 30.71 -2.91
N LYS A 640 27.49 31.64 -2.57
CA LYS A 640 27.60 32.93 -3.25
C LYS A 640 28.06 32.80 -4.69
N GLU A 641 29.03 31.91 -4.96
CA GLU A 641 29.48 31.60 -6.31
C GLU A 641 28.40 30.90 -7.15
N THR A 642 27.58 30.06 -6.52
CA THR A 642 26.57 29.23 -7.22
C THR A 642 25.23 29.95 -7.41
N PHE A 643 24.76 30.70 -6.41
CA PHE A 643 23.42 31.28 -6.33
C PHE A 643 23.41 32.81 -6.23
N GLY A 644 24.57 33.45 -6.13
CA GLY A 644 24.73 34.91 -6.09
C GLY A 644 24.77 35.52 -4.68
N TYR A 645 24.49 34.76 -3.62
CA TYR A 645 24.53 35.21 -2.23
C TYR A 645 24.90 34.08 -1.24
N GLY A 646 25.36 34.46 -0.04
CA GLY A 646 25.66 33.52 1.04
C GLY A 646 24.38 33.06 1.75
N PHE A 647 24.15 31.76 1.90
CA PHE A 647 22.90 31.26 2.50
C PHE A 647 22.87 31.43 4.03
N PHE A 648 24.02 31.34 4.69
CA PHE A 648 24.16 31.32 6.15
C PHE A 648 24.88 32.57 6.67
N GLU A 649 24.77 33.72 6.01
CA GLU A 649 25.37 34.97 6.48
C GLU A 649 24.84 35.37 7.87
N TYR A 650 23.58 35.07 8.16
CA TYR A 650 22.99 35.31 9.49
C TYR A 650 23.62 34.47 10.62
N TRP A 651 24.31 33.36 10.32
CA TRP A 651 24.90 32.50 11.36
C TRP A 651 25.99 33.24 12.14
N TYR A 652 26.76 34.15 11.51
CA TYR A 652 27.74 34.97 12.21
C TYR A 652 27.11 35.80 13.34
N PHE A 653 25.87 36.25 13.16
CA PHE A 653 25.12 36.93 14.21
C PHE A 653 24.58 35.96 15.26
N PHE A 654 23.98 34.85 14.84
CA PHE A 654 23.31 33.90 15.74
C PHE A 654 24.30 33.15 16.66
N THR A 655 25.54 32.93 16.19
CA THR A 655 26.58 32.25 16.97
C THR A 655 27.54 33.22 17.66
N ALA A 656 27.41 34.53 17.46
CA ALA A 656 28.20 35.50 18.20
C ALA A 656 27.86 35.51 19.69
N ASN A 657 28.87 35.82 20.52
CA ASN A 657 28.72 35.85 21.98
C ASN A 657 27.67 36.86 22.46
N ASP A 658 27.52 37.98 21.75
CA ASP A 658 26.55 39.03 22.04
C ASP A 658 25.21 38.87 21.30
N GLY A 659 25.17 38.05 20.24
CA GLY A 659 24.02 37.95 19.34
C GLY A 659 22.73 37.55 20.03
N VAL A 660 22.81 36.58 20.95
CA VAL A 660 21.64 36.13 21.72
C VAL A 660 21.07 37.22 22.63
N SER A 661 21.93 38.02 23.26
CA SER A 661 21.50 39.15 24.10
C SER A 661 20.76 40.19 23.25
N ILE A 662 21.27 40.48 22.04
CA ILE A 662 20.66 41.43 21.12
C ILE A 662 19.31 40.91 20.61
N MET A 663 19.21 39.62 20.27
CA MET A 663 17.95 38.99 19.86
C MET A 663 16.90 39.02 20.97
N ASN A 664 17.30 38.71 22.20
CA ASN A 664 16.39 38.74 23.36
C ASN A 664 15.89 40.16 23.69
N GLN A 665 16.66 41.20 23.40
CA GLN A 665 16.24 42.59 23.59
C GLN A 665 15.23 43.04 22.52
N ASN A 666 15.33 42.49 21.30
CA ASN A 666 14.54 42.91 20.14
C ASN A 666 13.71 41.76 19.54
N LEU A 667 12.96 41.04 20.38
CA LEU A 667 12.17 39.86 19.97
C LEU A 667 11.21 40.14 18.81
N GLU A 668 10.56 41.29 18.81
CA GLU A 668 9.61 41.68 17.76
C GLU A 668 10.31 41.88 16.40
N SER A 669 11.53 42.42 16.42
CA SER A 669 12.35 42.54 15.21
C SER A 669 12.69 41.16 14.66
N VAL A 670 13.12 40.22 15.53
CA VAL A 670 13.42 38.83 15.13
C VAL A 670 12.17 38.13 14.57
N TYR A 671 11.00 38.30 15.20
CA TYR A 671 9.73 37.76 14.69
C TYR A 671 9.42 38.29 13.29
N SER A 672 9.48 39.62 13.10
CA SER A 672 9.17 40.24 11.82
C SER A 672 10.14 39.85 10.71
N ALA A 673 11.41 39.62 11.04
CA ALA A 673 12.42 39.11 10.11
C ALA A 673 12.14 37.65 9.73
N ALA A 674 11.78 36.80 10.69
CA ALA A 674 11.53 35.38 10.47
C ALA A 674 10.27 35.11 9.63
N PHE A 675 9.19 35.86 9.84
CA PHE A 675 7.89 35.63 9.18
C PHE A 675 7.53 36.68 8.13
N GLY A 676 8.54 37.35 7.57
CA GLY A 676 8.40 38.31 6.47
C GLY A 676 8.13 37.67 5.11
N ASP A 677 7.93 38.51 4.10
CA ASP A 677 7.86 38.06 2.71
C ASP A 677 9.21 37.48 2.22
N PRO A 678 9.23 36.65 1.16
CA PRO A 678 10.44 36.00 0.69
C PRO A 678 11.60 36.93 0.30
N GLN A 679 11.31 38.14 -0.19
CA GLN A 679 12.35 39.10 -0.56
C GLN A 679 13.01 39.69 0.68
N SER A 680 12.20 40.16 1.65
CA SER A 680 12.74 40.67 2.91
C SER A 680 13.47 39.57 3.70
N TYR A 681 13.00 38.32 3.62
CA TYR A 681 13.68 37.17 4.20
C TYR A 681 15.05 36.95 3.56
N LEU A 682 15.14 36.94 2.22
CA LEU A 682 16.42 36.87 1.49
C LEU A 682 17.36 37.99 1.92
N GLU A 683 16.89 39.24 1.92
CA GLU A 683 17.71 40.40 2.26
C GLU A 683 18.26 40.31 3.69
N ASN A 684 17.43 39.97 4.67
CA ASN A 684 17.85 39.92 6.07
C ASN A 684 18.79 38.74 6.37
N TYR A 685 18.50 37.54 5.86
CA TYR A 685 19.22 36.31 6.22
C TYR A 685 20.48 36.07 5.38
N SER A 686 20.50 36.53 4.12
CA SER A 686 21.55 36.20 3.15
C SER A 686 22.47 37.38 2.77
N THR A 687 22.24 38.57 3.36
CA THR A 687 23.15 39.71 3.21
C THR A 687 24.09 39.78 4.42
N PRO A 688 25.41 39.89 4.20
CA PRO A 688 26.39 40.03 5.30
C PRO A 688 26.01 41.15 6.28
N ASP A 689 26.03 40.83 7.58
CA ASP A 689 25.70 41.72 8.71
C ASP A 689 24.30 42.36 8.72
N ARG A 690 23.45 42.08 7.73
CA ARG A 690 22.12 42.71 7.62
C ARG A 690 21.21 42.30 8.76
N MET A 691 21.14 41.01 9.11
CA MET A 691 20.34 40.50 10.22
C MET A 691 20.73 41.16 11.55
N ARG A 692 22.04 41.25 11.83
CA ARG A 692 22.55 41.92 13.05
C ARG A 692 22.08 43.37 13.09
N LYS A 693 22.24 44.11 11.99
CA LYS A 693 21.83 45.52 11.91
C LYS A 693 20.31 45.68 12.09
N PHE A 694 19.52 44.88 11.38
CA PHE A 694 18.06 44.89 11.44
C PHE A 694 17.55 44.71 12.88
N VAL A 695 18.08 43.70 13.58
CA VAL A 695 17.69 43.38 14.96
C VAL A 695 18.22 44.40 15.96
N THR A 696 19.47 44.86 15.82
CA THR A 696 20.06 45.84 16.75
C THR A 696 19.35 47.20 16.69
N GLU A 697 18.91 47.61 15.49
CA GLU A 697 18.16 48.85 15.27
C GLU A 697 16.66 48.70 15.60
N GLY A 698 16.20 47.49 15.97
CA GLY A 698 14.79 47.23 16.25
C GLY A 698 13.87 47.42 15.05
N GLN A 699 14.39 47.22 13.82
CA GLN A 699 13.59 47.37 12.60
C GLN A 699 12.48 46.31 12.57
N THR A 700 11.31 46.68 12.06
CA THR A 700 10.19 45.76 11.85
C THR A 700 9.66 45.88 10.43
N GLN A 701 9.15 44.79 9.90
CA GLN A 701 8.57 44.71 8.56
C GLN A 701 7.21 43.99 8.57
N PRO A 702 6.38 44.15 7.52
CA PRO A 702 5.14 43.40 7.37
C PRO A 702 5.42 41.88 7.35
N THR A 703 4.58 41.12 8.05
CA THR A 703 4.62 39.65 8.05
C THR A 703 3.55 39.08 7.14
N LEU A 704 3.74 37.84 6.71
CA LEU A 704 2.77 37.14 5.85
C LEU A 704 1.47 36.78 6.61
N PRO A 705 0.35 36.55 5.91
CA PRO A 705 -0.97 36.41 6.55
C PRO A 705 -1.11 35.28 7.57
N TYR A 706 -0.31 34.20 7.46
CA TYR A 706 -0.31 33.10 8.42
C TYR A 706 0.33 33.47 9.76
N ALA A 707 1.11 34.56 9.81
CA ALA A 707 1.74 35.08 11.02
C ALA A 707 0.75 35.93 11.82
N THR A 708 -0.32 35.29 12.31
CA THR A 708 -1.44 35.95 13.00
C THR A 708 -1.01 36.66 14.29
N SER A 709 -1.87 37.54 14.80
CA SER A 709 -1.65 38.20 16.09
C SER A 709 -1.49 37.19 17.24
N GLU A 710 -2.22 36.06 17.18
CA GLU A 710 -2.11 34.97 18.16
C GLU A 710 -0.74 34.28 18.07
N HIS A 711 -0.27 33.99 16.86
CA HIS A 711 1.05 33.42 16.65
C HIS A 711 2.17 34.34 17.17
N LYS A 712 2.06 35.64 16.89
CA LYS A 712 2.99 36.64 17.42
C LYS A 712 2.96 36.68 18.94
N ALA A 713 1.76 36.65 19.55
CA ALA A 713 1.63 36.64 21.00
C ALA A 713 2.26 35.39 21.64
N ASP A 714 2.06 34.21 21.06
CA ASP A 714 2.71 32.96 21.50
C ASP A 714 4.23 33.05 21.39
N PHE A 715 4.75 33.52 20.25
CA PHE A 715 6.18 33.71 20.03
C PHE A 715 6.80 34.65 21.07
N MET A 716 6.17 35.80 21.31
CA MET A 716 6.66 36.78 22.29
C MET A 716 6.57 36.22 23.71
N ALA A 717 5.53 35.47 24.04
CA ALA A 717 5.37 34.84 25.36
C ALA A 717 6.41 33.74 25.61
N ARG A 718 6.69 32.89 24.62
CA ARG A 718 7.60 31.75 24.76
C ARG A 718 9.08 32.17 24.78
N LEU A 719 9.47 33.17 23.97
CA LEU A 719 10.85 33.66 23.90
C LEU A 719 11.11 34.85 24.83
N GLY A 720 10.07 35.50 25.35
CA GLY A 720 10.18 36.51 26.41
C GLY A 720 10.47 35.95 27.81
N ARG A 721 10.45 34.62 27.97
CA ARG A 721 10.70 33.92 29.24
C ARG A 721 11.78 32.85 29.10
N ASP A 722 12.13 32.19 30.21
CA ASP A 722 13.03 31.03 30.28
C ASP A 722 14.38 31.17 29.54
N GLY A 723 14.94 32.39 29.48
CA GLY A 723 16.22 32.64 28.81
C GLY A 723 16.16 32.82 27.29
N GLY A 724 14.96 32.90 26.69
CA GLY A 724 14.75 33.26 25.29
C GLY A 724 15.56 32.43 24.30
N PHE A 725 16.40 33.09 23.50
CA PHE A 725 17.22 32.44 22.46
C PHE A 725 18.48 31.73 22.97
N ASN A 726 18.77 31.70 24.29
CA ASN A 726 19.97 31.04 24.81
C ASN A 726 20.03 29.56 24.40
N ALA A 727 18.97 28.81 24.68
CA ALA A 727 18.88 27.39 24.33
C ALA A 727 18.66 27.16 22.81
N PRO A 728 17.72 27.85 22.12
CA PRO A 728 17.59 27.75 20.67
C PRO A 728 18.88 28.04 19.88
N SER A 729 19.69 29.00 20.31
CA SER A 729 20.98 29.32 19.65
C SER A 729 21.99 28.17 19.71
N CYS A 730 21.84 27.24 20.66
CA CYS A 730 22.74 26.10 20.81
C CYS A 730 22.65 25.13 19.62
N TRP A 731 21.53 25.09 18.89
CA TRP A 731 21.40 24.33 17.64
C TRP A 731 22.41 24.80 16.58
N TYR A 732 22.57 26.13 16.43
CA TYR A 732 23.55 26.73 15.53
C TYR A 732 24.97 26.60 16.07
N LYS A 733 25.18 26.90 17.36
CA LYS A 733 26.50 26.84 18.00
C LYS A 733 27.07 25.43 18.00
N ALA A 734 26.26 24.40 18.19
CA ALA A 734 26.72 23.01 18.14
C ALA A 734 27.34 22.66 16.78
N TRP A 735 26.81 23.24 15.69
CA TRP A 735 27.37 23.03 14.37
C TRP A 735 28.65 23.84 14.14
N THR A 736 28.65 25.14 14.45
CA THR A 736 29.83 25.99 14.23
C THR A 736 31.01 25.67 15.14
N LEU A 737 30.75 25.09 16.32
CA LEU A 737 31.79 24.60 17.23
C LEU A 737 32.32 23.21 16.87
N GLY A 738 31.83 22.57 15.81
CA GLY A 738 32.29 21.26 15.35
C GLY A 738 31.72 20.06 16.11
N LEU A 739 30.82 20.27 17.08
CA LEU A 739 30.23 19.20 17.88
C LEU A 739 29.35 18.28 17.03
N GLN A 740 28.68 18.83 16.03
CA GLN A 740 27.94 18.01 15.06
C GLN A 740 28.86 17.20 14.16
N ASN A 741 30.08 17.66 13.87
CA ASN A 741 31.05 16.89 13.10
C ASN A 741 31.58 15.69 13.90
N GLU A 742 31.79 15.86 15.19
CA GLU A 742 32.13 14.76 16.09
C GLU A 742 31.00 13.73 16.15
N ALA A 743 29.76 14.18 16.29
CA ALA A 743 28.59 13.29 16.25
C ALA A 743 28.47 12.57 14.90
N ASP A 744 28.58 13.29 13.78
CA ASP A 744 28.49 12.75 12.43
C ASP A 744 29.60 11.73 12.13
N SER A 745 30.75 11.81 12.82
CA SER A 745 31.84 10.84 12.70
C SER A 745 31.48 9.44 13.24
N LEU A 746 30.47 9.35 14.12
CA LEU A 746 30.00 8.09 14.72
C LEU A 746 28.96 7.38 13.86
N VAL A 747 28.42 8.06 12.83
CA VAL A 747 27.47 7.45 11.91
C VAL A 747 28.19 6.43 11.03
N ALA A 748 27.64 5.20 10.99
CA ALA A 748 28.16 4.15 10.13
C ALA A 748 28.05 4.53 8.64
N GLU A 749 29.04 4.17 7.83
CA GLU A 749 29.10 4.58 6.41
C GLU A 749 27.90 4.07 5.59
N ASP A 750 27.38 2.88 5.90
CA ASP A 750 26.19 2.30 5.26
C ASP A 750 24.91 3.05 5.66
N ALA A 751 24.86 3.61 6.86
CA ALA A 751 23.73 4.40 7.37
C ALA A 751 23.71 5.84 6.82
N LYS A 752 24.76 6.31 6.13
CA LYS A 752 24.76 7.59 5.41
C LYS A 752 23.88 7.57 4.15
N THR A 753 23.50 6.39 3.67
CA THR A 753 22.57 6.25 2.56
C THR A 753 21.17 5.97 3.12
N ILE A 754 20.18 6.80 2.75
CA ILE A 754 18.78 6.58 3.16
C ILE A 754 18.15 5.56 2.22
N ASN A 755 18.12 4.30 2.67
CA ASN A 755 17.61 3.16 1.90
C ASN A 755 16.08 3.05 1.99
N VAL A 756 15.47 3.62 3.03
CA VAL A 756 14.01 3.68 3.20
C VAL A 756 13.37 4.73 2.28
N PRO A 757 12.05 4.68 2.03
CA PRO A 757 11.36 5.72 1.28
C PRO A 757 11.61 7.11 1.88
N ALA A 758 12.17 8.01 1.07
CA ALA A 758 12.42 9.39 1.44
C ALA A 758 11.50 10.34 0.64
N PHE A 759 10.99 11.37 1.30
CA PHE A 759 10.20 12.41 0.67
C PHE A 759 10.80 13.78 1.00
N PHE A 760 11.05 14.58 -0.03
CA PHE A 760 11.48 15.97 0.10
C PHE A 760 10.33 16.88 -0.34
N TRP A 761 9.96 17.83 0.51
CA TRP A 761 8.99 18.87 0.21
C TRP A 761 9.66 20.23 0.39
N GLY A 762 9.86 20.94 -0.71
CA GLY A 762 10.57 22.21 -0.73
C GLY A 762 9.68 23.36 -1.21
N ALA A 763 10.04 24.57 -0.78
CA ALA A 763 9.40 25.80 -1.24
C ALA A 763 10.30 26.51 -2.26
N GLU A 764 9.72 26.98 -3.37
CA GLU A 764 10.48 27.56 -4.49
C GLU A 764 11.18 28.88 -4.11
N ASN A 765 10.53 29.70 -3.29
CA ASN A 765 11.03 31.01 -2.87
C ASN A 765 11.75 30.97 -1.51
N ASP A 766 12.13 29.79 -1.02
CA ASP A 766 13.01 29.70 0.14
C ASP A 766 14.43 30.17 -0.24
N ALA A 767 14.88 31.25 0.39
CA ALA A 767 16.19 31.84 0.14
C ALA A 767 17.35 30.96 0.65
N VAL A 768 17.12 30.19 1.71
CA VAL A 768 18.19 29.49 2.45
C VAL A 768 18.14 27.99 2.13
N CYS A 769 16.96 27.39 2.19
CA CYS A 769 16.76 25.95 1.95
C CYS A 769 16.28 25.70 0.51
N LYS A 770 17.08 26.10 -0.48
CA LYS A 770 16.68 25.93 -1.89
C LYS A 770 16.48 24.46 -2.26
N PRO A 771 15.37 24.11 -2.96
CA PRO A 771 15.14 22.75 -3.47
C PRO A 771 16.27 22.20 -4.35
N ALA A 772 17.04 23.09 -5.00
CA ALA A 772 18.21 22.73 -5.82
C ALA A 772 19.30 22.00 -5.01
N LEU A 773 19.40 22.23 -3.69
CA LEU A 773 20.37 21.56 -2.81
C LEU A 773 20.12 20.06 -2.65
N LEU A 774 18.97 19.55 -3.10
CA LEU A 774 18.71 18.11 -3.12
C LEU A 774 19.55 17.37 -4.18
N GLN A 775 19.85 18.02 -5.31
CA GLN A 775 20.45 17.37 -6.48
C GLN A 775 21.84 16.76 -6.22
N PRO A 776 22.77 17.41 -5.50
CA PRO A 776 24.06 16.81 -5.17
C PRO A 776 23.93 15.48 -4.41
N SER A 777 23.03 15.41 -3.42
CA SER A 777 22.79 14.21 -2.62
C SER A 777 22.15 13.07 -3.43
N VAL A 778 21.26 13.41 -4.38
CA VAL A 778 20.69 12.45 -5.33
C VAL A 778 21.75 11.95 -6.33
N GLY A 779 22.55 12.86 -6.89
CA GLY A 779 23.63 12.54 -7.82
C GLY A 779 24.73 11.69 -7.20
N ALA A 780 24.97 11.84 -5.89
CA ALA A 780 25.88 11.01 -5.12
C ALA A 780 25.32 9.62 -4.76
N GLY A 781 24.06 9.31 -5.11
CA GLY A 781 23.43 8.03 -4.83
C GLY A 781 23.01 7.81 -3.36
N LEU A 782 23.01 8.86 -2.54
CA LEU A 782 22.70 8.78 -1.10
C LEU A 782 21.19 8.66 -0.82
N LEU A 783 20.36 8.96 -1.82
CA LEU A 783 18.91 8.96 -1.76
C LEU A 783 18.29 8.12 -2.88
N PRO A 784 18.51 6.79 -2.91
CA PRO A 784 18.05 5.92 -3.99
C PRO A 784 16.53 5.92 -4.19
N ASN A 785 15.77 6.17 -3.12
CA ASN A 785 14.30 6.05 -3.09
C ASN A 785 13.58 7.39 -2.81
N VAL A 786 14.19 8.53 -3.13
CA VAL A 786 13.57 9.84 -2.86
C VAL A 786 12.48 10.21 -3.86
N LYS A 787 11.47 10.95 -3.39
CA LYS A 787 10.57 11.75 -4.22
C LYS A 787 10.66 13.20 -3.77
N SER A 788 10.73 14.13 -4.70
CA SER A 788 10.76 15.56 -4.42
C SER A 788 9.53 16.24 -4.96
N VAL A 789 8.89 17.08 -4.16
CA VAL A 789 7.85 18.01 -4.59
C VAL A 789 8.31 19.42 -4.22
N THR A 790 8.17 20.34 -5.17
CA THR A 790 8.40 21.76 -4.94
C THR A 790 7.09 22.50 -5.14
N ARG A 791 6.75 23.38 -4.20
CA ARG A 791 5.56 24.25 -4.27
C ARG A 791 5.97 25.71 -4.24
N GLU A 792 5.12 26.57 -4.80
CA GLU A 792 5.27 28.02 -4.69
C GLU A 792 5.06 28.42 -3.22
N GLY A 793 6.00 29.16 -2.64
CA GLY A 793 5.95 29.57 -1.22
C GLY A 793 7.32 29.92 -0.68
N GLY A 794 7.37 30.49 0.54
CA GLY A 794 8.60 30.84 1.25
C GLY A 794 9.06 29.76 2.24
N HIS A 795 9.94 30.12 3.17
CA HIS A 795 10.47 29.18 4.18
C HIS A 795 9.38 28.52 5.05
N TRP A 796 8.25 29.21 5.24
CA TRP A 796 7.12 28.73 6.04
C TRP A 796 5.93 28.27 5.18
N ALA A 797 6.16 27.85 3.94
CA ALA A 797 5.11 27.39 3.02
C ALA A 797 4.20 26.30 3.62
N LEU A 798 4.70 25.53 4.59
CA LEU A 798 3.90 24.56 5.37
C LEU A 798 2.72 25.22 6.12
N LEU A 799 2.92 26.42 6.68
CA LEU A 799 1.89 27.17 7.39
C LEU A 799 0.87 27.80 6.43
N GLU A 800 1.30 28.13 5.21
CA GLU A 800 0.43 28.65 4.16
C GLU A 800 -0.49 27.56 3.58
N MET A 801 0.05 26.35 3.39
CA MET A 801 -0.59 25.26 2.67
C MET A 801 -0.55 23.91 3.43
N PRO A 802 -1.13 23.83 4.65
CA PRO A 802 -1.07 22.62 5.47
C PRO A 802 -1.82 21.43 4.85
N VAL A 803 -2.91 21.69 4.11
CA VAL A 803 -3.73 20.67 3.48
C VAL A 803 -3.04 20.10 2.25
N GLU A 804 -2.48 20.95 1.39
CA GLU A 804 -1.72 20.58 0.20
C GLU A 804 -0.46 19.80 0.59
N PHE A 805 0.23 20.23 1.66
CA PHE A 805 1.33 19.45 2.23
C PHE A 805 0.87 18.04 2.62
N GLY A 806 -0.26 17.92 3.33
CA GLY A 806 -0.81 16.61 3.68
C GLY A 806 -1.20 15.76 2.46
N GLN A 807 -1.78 16.38 1.44
CA GLN A 807 -2.09 15.72 0.17
C GLN A 807 -0.84 15.25 -0.57
N ASP A 808 0.26 16.01 -0.54
CA ASP A 808 1.54 15.67 -1.17
C ASP A 808 2.30 14.56 -0.40
N VAL A 809 2.15 14.52 0.92
CA VAL A 809 2.69 13.46 1.79
C VAL A 809 1.98 12.12 1.54
N ASN A 810 0.66 12.13 1.30
CA ASN A 810 -0.19 10.94 1.07
C ASN A 810 0.31 9.97 -0.03
N PRO A 811 0.63 10.42 -1.27
CA PRO A 811 1.07 9.55 -2.37
C PRO A 811 2.51 9.05 -2.22
N CYS A 812 3.33 9.68 -1.37
CA CYS A 812 4.76 9.36 -1.26
C CYS A 812 5.06 8.40 -0.13
N VAL A 813 4.40 8.57 1.01
CA VAL A 813 4.72 7.84 2.24
C VAL A 813 3.90 6.55 2.32
N VAL A 814 2.59 6.60 2.14
CA VAL A 814 1.74 5.41 2.32
C VAL A 814 1.86 4.40 1.17
N ARG A 815 2.01 4.84 -0.09
CA ARG A 815 2.11 3.92 -1.23
C ARG A 815 3.45 3.17 -1.31
N ARG A 816 4.55 3.73 -0.80
CA ARG A 816 5.88 3.08 -0.85
C ARG A 816 6.20 2.27 0.41
N LEU A 817 5.61 2.59 1.56
CA LEU A 817 5.83 1.85 2.81
C LEU A 817 5.23 0.43 2.84
N PHE A 818 4.41 0.07 1.85
CA PHE A 818 3.89 -1.29 1.66
C PHE A 818 4.59 -2.06 0.52
N ILE A 819 5.69 -1.54 -0.03
CA ILE A 819 6.48 -2.24 -1.05
C ILE A 819 7.87 -2.52 -0.48
N SER A 820 7.98 -3.54 0.38
CA SER A 820 9.30 -4.11 0.69
C SER A 820 9.76 -4.98 -0.47
N SER A 821 10.83 -4.55 -1.13
CA SER A 821 11.88 -5.39 -1.72
C SER A 821 11.46 -6.51 -2.69
N ASP A 822 10.80 -6.16 -3.80
CA ASP A 822 10.75 -7.03 -5.00
C ASP A 822 10.85 -6.26 -6.34
N THR A 823 11.20 -4.97 -6.30
CA THR A 823 11.16 -4.12 -7.51
C THR A 823 12.53 -3.58 -7.89
N VAL A 824 13.42 -4.45 -8.36
CA VAL A 824 14.62 -4.04 -9.14
C VAL A 824 14.28 -3.77 -10.62
N LEU A 825 13.03 -3.96 -11.06
CA LEU A 825 12.66 -3.90 -12.48
C LEU A 825 12.02 -2.59 -12.98
N ILE A 826 11.87 -1.55 -12.14
CA ILE A 826 11.25 -0.28 -12.57
C ILE A 826 12.26 0.87 -12.74
N GLN A 827 13.54 0.65 -12.44
CA GLN A 827 14.58 1.67 -12.67
C GLN A 827 15.13 1.69 -14.12
N PHE A 828 14.76 0.70 -14.95
CA PHE A 828 15.16 0.64 -16.37
C PHE A 828 14.24 1.40 -17.34
N ALA A 829 13.07 1.87 -16.89
CA ALA A 829 12.08 2.50 -17.78
C ALA A 829 12.27 4.01 -17.98
N GLU A 830 13.02 4.70 -17.10
CA GLU A 830 13.19 6.15 -17.18
C GLU A 830 14.51 6.61 -17.84
N GLN A 831 15.48 5.70 -18.07
CA GLN A 831 16.72 6.03 -18.80
C GLN A 831 16.61 5.97 -20.33
N THR A 832 15.49 5.48 -20.89
CA THR A 832 15.29 5.39 -22.35
C THR A 832 14.77 6.68 -23.02
N CYS A 833 14.58 7.77 -22.27
CA CYS A 833 14.03 9.01 -22.83
C CYS A 833 15.07 10.07 -23.26
N VAL A 834 16.38 9.75 -23.22
CA VAL A 834 17.47 10.72 -23.54
C VAL A 834 18.35 10.28 -24.73
N LEU A 835 17.97 9.28 -25.53
CA LEU A 835 18.67 8.94 -26.77
C LEU A 835 17.78 9.22 -27.99
N GLY A 836 17.53 10.50 -28.20
CA GLY A 836 16.89 11.05 -29.39
C GLY A 836 17.85 11.92 -30.20
N ASP A 837 19.02 11.40 -30.56
CA ASP A 837 19.84 11.94 -31.65
C ASP A 837 20.96 10.96 -31.98
N ILE A 838 20.80 10.23 -33.10
CA ILE A 838 21.84 9.75 -34.03
C ILE A 838 21.08 9.21 -35.25
N GLY A 839 21.42 9.75 -36.43
CA GLY A 839 20.64 9.64 -37.65
C GLY A 839 20.85 8.40 -38.51
N ASP A 840 20.16 8.46 -39.65
CA ASP A 840 20.30 7.69 -40.90
C ASP A 840 19.75 6.26 -41.00
N VAL A 841 18.46 6.14 -41.39
CA VAL A 841 17.97 5.08 -42.31
C VAL A 841 16.88 5.64 -43.27
N PRO A 842 16.89 5.33 -44.59
CA PRO A 842 16.10 6.06 -45.60
C PRO A 842 14.58 5.79 -45.65
N LYS A 843 13.85 6.85 -46.01
CA LYS A 843 12.39 6.95 -46.22
C LYS A 843 11.88 6.12 -47.42
N ARG A 844 11.56 4.83 -47.27
CA ARG A 844 10.69 4.15 -48.26
C ARG A 844 9.96 2.91 -47.77
N LYS A 845 9.28 2.94 -46.60
CA LYS A 845 8.35 1.86 -46.18
C LYS A 845 7.31 2.29 -45.12
N ARG A 846 6.93 3.58 -45.09
CA ARG A 846 6.06 4.15 -44.02
C ARG A 846 4.55 4.22 -44.35
N LYS A 847 4.05 3.53 -45.39
CA LYS A 847 2.69 3.80 -45.92
C LYS A 847 1.65 2.67 -45.90
N HIS A 848 1.86 1.53 -45.23
CA HIS A 848 0.86 0.45 -45.23
C HIS A 848 0.53 -0.17 -43.85
N PHE A 849 0.82 0.49 -42.73
CA PHE A 849 0.55 -0.08 -41.40
C PHE A 849 -0.12 0.87 -40.38
N THR A 850 -0.72 1.96 -40.86
CA THR A 850 -1.25 3.04 -39.99
C THR A 850 -2.71 3.40 -40.30
N SER A 851 -3.61 2.41 -40.41
CA SER A 851 -5.05 2.72 -40.45
C SER A 851 -5.98 1.73 -39.75
N LEU A 852 -5.50 0.86 -38.84
CA LEU A 852 -6.37 -0.11 -38.16
C LEU A 852 -6.33 -0.09 -36.62
N ILE A 853 -5.70 0.89 -35.99
CA ILE A 853 -5.64 0.99 -34.53
C ILE A 853 -5.80 2.45 -34.09
N THR A 854 -7.04 2.92 -33.95
CA THR A 854 -7.37 4.13 -33.18
C THR A 854 -8.73 3.97 -32.48
N GLY A 855 -8.69 3.62 -31.18
CA GLY A 855 -9.77 3.72 -30.18
C GLY A 855 -9.94 2.47 -29.27
N PRO A 856 -10.32 2.60 -27.97
CA PRO A 856 -9.95 3.57 -26.93
C PRO A 856 -8.79 3.05 -26.04
N VAL A 857 -8.16 3.95 -25.27
CA VAL A 857 -6.80 3.86 -24.69
C VAL A 857 -6.67 3.02 -23.40
N GLU A 858 -7.65 2.22 -22.98
CA GLU A 858 -7.58 1.48 -21.71
C GLU A 858 -7.05 0.03 -21.78
N TRP A 859 -6.69 -0.47 -22.97
CA TRP A 859 -6.21 -1.85 -23.13
C TRP A 859 -4.68 -2.04 -23.16
N LEU A 860 -3.89 -0.97 -23.10
CA LEU A 860 -2.42 -1.05 -23.26
C LEU A 860 -1.63 -1.36 -21.97
N GLY A 861 -2.27 -1.31 -20.79
CA GLY A 861 -1.65 -1.70 -19.51
C GLY A 861 -1.61 -3.21 -19.25
N LEU A 862 -2.42 -4.01 -19.97
CA LEU A 862 -2.58 -5.45 -19.78
C LEU A 862 -1.58 -6.32 -20.58
N LEU A 863 -0.73 -5.71 -21.42
CA LEU A 863 0.16 -6.41 -22.35
C LEU A 863 1.65 -6.26 -22.02
N SER A 864 2.03 -5.60 -20.92
CA SER A 864 3.44 -5.30 -20.61
C SER A 864 4.26 -6.53 -20.22
N SER A 865 3.70 -7.47 -19.45
CA SER A 865 4.38 -8.72 -19.04
C SER A 865 4.48 -9.74 -20.18
N SER A 866 3.46 -9.81 -21.05
CA SER A 866 3.48 -10.65 -22.27
C SER A 866 4.48 -10.13 -23.31
N ARG A 867 4.70 -8.81 -23.36
CA ARG A 867 5.71 -8.19 -24.22
C ARG A 867 7.13 -8.49 -23.79
N VAL A 868 7.44 -8.62 -22.50
CA VAL A 868 8.81 -8.94 -22.07
C VAL A 868 9.19 -10.36 -22.45
N ILE A 869 8.33 -11.36 -22.26
CA ILE A 869 8.65 -12.74 -22.67
C ILE A 869 8.69 -12.88 -24.21
N LEU A 870 7.75 -12.24 -24.91
CA LEU A 870 7.69 -12.31 -26.38
C LEU A 870 8.77 -11.45 -27.06
N LEU A 871 9.09 -10.25 -26.55
CA LEU A 871 10.20 -9.43 -27.06
C LEU A 871 11.56 -10.00 -26.64
N THR A 872 11.80 -10.47 -25.41
CA THR A 872 13.11 -11.05 -25.06
C THR A 872 13.45 -12.30 -25.89
N LEU A 873 12.44 -13.04 -26.38
CA LEU A 873 12.63 -14.14 -27.35
C LEU A 873 12.69 -13.69 -28.82
N LEU A 874 12.20 -12.50 -29.16
CA LEU A 874 12.19 -11.96 -30.54
C LEU A 874 13.23 -10.85 -30.80
N THR A 875 13.85 -10.25 -29.78
CA THR A 875 14.80 -9.13 -29.87
C THR A 875 16.23 -9.49 -29.52
N HIS A 876 16.49 -10.67 -28.95
CA HIS A 876 17.81 -11.26 -29.11
C HIS A 876 17.91 -11.77 -30.53
N ASP A 877 18.96 -11.38 -31.26
CA ASP A 877 19.39 -12.01 -32.51
C ASP A 877 19.66 -13.51 -32.27
N PHE A 878 18.59 -14.29 -32.14
CA PHE A 878 18.64 -15.71 -32.37
C PHE A 878 18.61 -15.86 -33.89
N ASP A 879 19.81 -15.80 -34.47
CA ASP A 879 20.03 -16.17 -35.86
C ASP A 879 19.72 -17.66 -36.03
N TRP A 880 18.44 -17.97 -36.24
CA TRP A 880 17.95 -19.32 -36.57
C TRP A 880 18.49 -19.83 -37.92
N SER A 881 19.20 -19.00 -38.70
CA SER A 881 19.92 -19.42 -39.91
C SER A 881 21.32 -19.94 -39.63
N ARG A 882 21.88 -19.72 -38.42
CA ARG A 882 23.22 -20.19 -38.00
C ARG A 882 23.23 -21.29 -36.94
N SER A 883 22.09 -21.81 -36.52
CA SER A 883 22.05 -23.07 -35.74
C SER A 883 22.37 -24.25 -36.66
N SER A 884 23.65 -24.60 -36.72
CA SER A 884 24.21 -25.73 -37.50
C SER A 884 23.80 -27.12 -37.01
N TRP A 885 22.68 -27.26 -36.28
CA TRP A 885 22.19 -28.56 -35.79
C TRP A 885 21.16 -29.21 -36.72
N LEU A 886 20.40 -28.44 -37.51
CA LEU A 886 19.37 -28.99 -38.43
C LEU A 886 19.76 -28.95 -39.92
N GLY A 887 20.82 -28.21 -40.30
CA GLY A 887 21.22 -28.00 -41.70
C GLY A 887 22.34 -28.91 -42.23
N LYS A 888 23.02 -29.69 -41.38
CA LYS A 888 24.13 -30.57 -41.80
C LYS A 888 23.72 -32.02 -42.08
N THR A 889 22.56 -32.48 -41.62
CA THR A 889 22.04 -33.83 -41.89
C THR A 889 21.25 -33.93 -43.20
N THR A 890 20.72 -32.82 -43.72
CA THR A 890 19.92 -32.83 -44.96
C THR A 890 20.74 -32.69 -46.25
N LYS A 891 22.04 -32.37 -46.17
CA LYS A 891 22.90 -32.21 -47.37
C LYS A 891 23.74 -33.43 -47.73
N HIS A 892 23.78 -34.46 -46.88
CA HIS A 892 24.50 -35.72 -47.15
C HIS A 892 23.62 -36.89 -47.61
N ILE A 893 22.30 -36.68 -47.79
CA ILE A 893 21.36 -37.77 -48.16
C ILE A 893 21.05 -37.79 -49.67
N ASN A 894 21.63 -36.89 -50.48
CA ASN A 894 21.36 -36.87 -51.94
C ASN A 894 22.38 -37.61 -52.83
N ASN A 895 23.40 -38.26 -52.29
CA ASN A 895 24.28 -39.14 -53.07
C ASN A 895 24.30 -40.52 -52.43
N GLY A 896 23.86 -41.52 -53.19
CA GLY A 896 23.72 -42.89 -52.74
C GLY A 896 25.04 -43.58 -52.38
N TRP A 897 24.91 -44.57 -51.51
CA TRP A 897 25.69 -45.83 -51.44
C TRP A 897 27.22 -45.72 -51.45
N ASN A 898 27.85 -45.97 -50.29
CA ASN A 898 28.75 -47.12 -50.13
C ASN A 898 29.23 -47.28 -48.66
N PHE A 899 29.21 -48.53 -48.21
CA PHE A 899 29.76 -49.05 -46.96
C PHE A 899 31.29 -48.80 -46.86
N GLY A 900 31.82 -48.72 -45.63
CA GLY A 900 33.24 -49.05 -45.39
C GLY A 900 33.90 -48.45 -44.15
N GLN A 901 33.93 -49.25 -43.07
CA GLN A 901 35.06 -49.50 -42.15
C GLN A 901 35.67 -48.40 -41.24
N ASP A 902 35.57 -48.74 -39.95
CA ASP A 902 36.66 -48.90 -38.97
C ASP A 902 37.34 -47.68 -38.30
N ASN A 903 37.15 -47.69 -36.97
CA ASN A 903 38.09 -47.44 -35.87
C ASN A 903 38.84 -46.10 -35.75
N GLY A 904 38.59 -45.44 -34.61
CA GLY A 904 39.38 -44.33 -34.06
C GLY A 904 38.67 -43.67 -32.89
#